data_AF-A0A101U5E7-F1
#
_entry.id   AF-A0A101U5E7-F1
#
_cell.length_a   1.000
_cell.length_b   1.000
_cell.length_c   1.000
_cell.angle_alpha   90.00
_cell.angle_beta   90.00
_cell.angle_gamma   90.00
#
_symmetry.space_group_name_H-M   'P 1'
#
loop_
_entity.id
_entity.type
_entity.pdbx_description
1 polymer ?
#
loop_
_entity_poly.entity_id
_entity_poly.type
_entity_poly.pdbx_seq_one_letter_code
_entity_poly.pdbx_strand_id
1 'polypeptide(L)'
;MTRVVRHPPGKDRPRAAPMATLAPRRAGSWVQRGAVGHWHRLTIRLEARRGTTRPRKWRRWLSYTNLTRAVWTVAALALLAWAVQGLYILIASTTTGFEEWRQGSEGFDAVMRFVGPVLAASIAATLFLFWWYRWTKRRYLAKARDDPHRLVLTAGPDTAEIVGREDIAQVIAERLRARDTRRPYLLVGGVGVGKTAVLVRLTELLAEQNAVPVPIRLRDATGDLNFERMARQRFADEAPRGILARTKTERVWQQLLADDKPVVIADGLEEALLGEGVQQNRDNIIRRAIERAHEEKLPLVIASRPHSPLESTPAAIVELEPLSEEEALRFVQGRDPEPDERHLDWIVETAEATESPVYLQIARELHRHGALEHEGPDAGPRYLDSHSRDRGTLRLWLLETWDEALCAGRLRKDVALDRRERRDALEVVSALACVGLLQDKLEVGFGELLDTDVHPGPVRRAQARAEHAWTSGRSFDRYGRRGNDFSEWHRQQIWDVLCQRLGQEETRRLRRGNMDQCRAALARLARSADRLGLVEGFERKVRFPHSIIQAYFGYRVLNHLGERRAGELVEQALSPPGPSRELLMSLVLLSRGRAAALRAPSNGVRGEVTKEIEELLRRSPVRGHTLAHRLCRAARRRTDDPKTLDLYAAAVEIESVEETPRLLGDIVGEVRGKWPAFKGDRRTLEDSKLRLLRQLGAALRDVSARIDTTPLYEDLFEMGVGEPSYSIRLAAAQEFGTGGNAAFAVIRGRVGLNTDPVKEYNDRLGELKAWKRQAYERWAERMVRVRAGGGSSQARSERIGRLQQDRRRLNQDYRRQRVDLFREFVMRAWMVPMLLGSVDEAHRDEARERLTKWLRHLDPNATDGASDLPLALEAALAQGFKYAANRRIRHPQAYSGGRADLIRQAETVLQQSRCWYAQLILLQALCLWELPDSPGVQHEETHAMSGRAERDGAAEPQSRAMRGTTAIRTVERWLSMAGTVNSAPGPSGANGDTPRRLLHPFVAEAGDLVALALETGQPERFLWIDEKGVADTIGARTGDSDGYRKHNLWIPPSVGWSTLDARAQRLVADVLVMLNLVERDGHPDEVEERMARVEQPDMALPPCIRSDRGPLRPDLRAGISDPPAPGSTCLPDCRFQLCPYPPRGCVPRGEIREPFCRQQQALLPGRVRRHFPRGLRRKTPHWISMRVTELDSFWQQMAGRTRS
;
A
#
# COMPACT_ATOMS: atom_id res chain seq x y z
N MET A 1 21.79 -16.60 14.88
CA MET A 1 21.71 -15.14 14.82
C MET A 1 22.94 -14.61 15.52
N THR A 2 23.78 -13.89 14.81
CA THR A 2 25.04 -13.33 15.30
C THR A 2 24.78 -11.95 15.88
N ARG A 3 25.21 -11.73 17.14
CA ARG A 3 25.18 -10.41 17.79
C ARG A 3 26.24 -9.54 17.13
N VAL A 4 25.84 -8.43 16.51
CA VAL A 4 26.74 -7.55 15.75
C VAL A 4 27.61 -6.73 16.70
N VAL A 5 26.99 -6.05 17.67
CA VAL A 5 27.69 -5.37 18.77
C VAL A 5 27.69 -6.28 20.00
N ARG A 6 28.83 -6.50 20.68
CA ARG A 6 28.86 -7.46 21.82
C ARG A 6 28.95 -6.79 23.17
N HIS A 7 29.77 -5.75 23.32
CA HIS A 7 30.06 -5.09 24.59
C HIS A 7 30.03 -3.57 24.43
N PRO A 8 28.85 -2.95 24.42
CA PRO A 8 28.76 -1.49 24.49
C PRO A 8 29.39 -1.01 25.81
N PRO A 9 30.26 0.01 25.81
CA PRO A 9 30.91 0.48 27.03
C PRO A 9 29.86 0.96 28.05
N GLY A 10 30.04 0.60 29.33
CA GLY A 10 29.12 0.96 30.43
C GLY A 10 27.76 0.26 30.42
N LYS A 11 27.48 -0.61 29.44
CA LYS A 11 26.20 -1.29 29.26
C LYS A 11 26.36 -2.79 29.09
N ASP A 12 25.48 -3.56 29.71
CA ASP A 12 25.40 -5.00 29.51
C ASP A 12 24.23 -5.36 28.58
N ARG A 13 24.50 -6.24 27.61
CA ARG A 13 23.45 -6.79 26.76
C ARG A 13 22.65 -7.88 27.51
N PRO A 14 21.34 -8.00 27.24
CA PRO A 14 20.54 -9.05 27.84
C PRO A 14 21.08 -10.44 27.47
N ARG A 15 21.11 -11.33 28.46
CA ARG A 15 21.46 -12.74 28.23
C ARG A 15 20.45 -13.36 27.28
N ALA A 16 20.91 -14.21 26.38
CA ALA A 16 20.03 -14.90 25.46
C ALA A 16 19.05 -15.78 26.25
N ALA A 17 17.74 -15.67 25.97
CA ALA A 17 16.76 -16.46 26.71
C ALA A 17 17.06 -17.96 26.53
N PRO A 18 16.96 -18.78 27.60
CA PRO A 18 17.27 -20.21 27.52
C PRO A 18 16.33 -20.89 26.53
N MET A 19 16.85 -21.79 25.69
CA MET A 19 15.99 -22.57 24.81
C MET A 19 15.32 -23.68 25.63
N ALA A 20 13.99 -23.73 25.63
CA ALA A 20 13.23 -24.82 26.26
C ALA A 20 13.59 -26.22 25.70
N THR A 21 14.27 -26.29 24.55
CA THR A 21 14.69 -27.54 23.88
C THR A 21 16.13 -27.97 24.16
N LEU A 22 16.92 -27.21 24.91
CA LEU A 22 18.33 -27.52 25.17
C LEU A 22 18.68 -27.29 26.64
N ALA A 23 18.26 -28.23 27.49
CA ALA A 23 18.59 -28.27 28.90
C ALA A 23 20.03 -28.74 29.22
N PRO A 24 20.79 -29.47 28.37
CA PRO A 24 22.17 -29.78 28.70
C PRO A 24 23.12 -29.17 27.66
N ARG A 25 23.76 -28.05 28.00
CA ARG A 25 25.07 -27.63 27.45
C ARG A 25 25.67 -26.50 28.31
N ARG A 26 26.04 -26.83 29.55
CA ARG A 26 27.06 -26.10 30.32
C ARG A 26 28.39 -26.83 30.18
N ALA A 27 29.06 -26.67 29.04
CA ALA A 27 30.47 -26.99 28.86
C ALA A 27 30.87 -26.58 27.44
N GLY A 28 31.70 -25.56 27.29
CA GLY A 28 32.24 -25.17 25.98
C GLY A 28 32.16 -23.68 25.70
N SER A 29 32.80 -22.85 26.53
CA SER A 29 33.05 -21.45 26.19
C SER A 29 34.35 -20.96 26.80
N TRP A 30 35.49 -21.44 26.32
CA TRP A 30 36.80 -20.88 26.69
C TRP A 30 37.83 -20.78 25.56
N VAL A 31 37.44 -20.96 24.29
CA VAL A 31 38.36 -20.80 23.16
C VAL A 31 37.66 -19.99 22.05
N GLN A 32 37.82 -18.67 22.07
CA GLN A 32 37.68 -17.76 20.91
C GLN A 32 37.80 -16.30 21.36
N ARG A 33 39.00 -15.83 21.68
CA ARG A 33 39.24 -14.38 21.91
C ARG A 33 40.12 -13.70 20.85
N GLY A 34 40.92 -14.44 20.06
CA GLY A 34 41.78 -13.85 19.01
C GLY A 34 41.21 -13.84 17.59
N ALA A 35 40.61 -14.94 17.11
CA ALA A 35 40.18 -15.08 15.71
C ALA A 35 38.80 -14.47 15.39
N VAL A 36 38.12 -13.88 16.38
CA VAL A 36 36.71 -13.49 16.28
C VAL A 36 36.50 -12.24 15.43
N GLY A 37 37.41 -11.27 15.44
CA GLY A 37 37.22 -10.00 14.70
C GLY A 37 37.13 -10.18 13.19
N HIS A 38 37.98 -11.05 12.62
CA HIS A 38 38.01 -11.30 11.16
C HIS A 38 36.84 -12.19 10.72
N TRP A 39 36.52 -13.24 11.49
CA TRP A 39 35.33 -14.08 11.26
C TRP A 39 34.02 -13.31 11.41
N HIS A 40 33.97 -12.36 12.34
CA HIS A 40 32.81 -11.49 12.58
C HIS A 40 32.52 -10.61 11.37
N ARG A 41 33.54 -9.95 10.80
CA ARG A 41 33.43 -9.18 9.54
C ARG A 41 32.95 -10.04 8.38
N LEU A 42 33.47 -11.26 8.27
CA LEU A 42 33.06 -12.22 7.23
C LEU A 42 31.60 -12.67 7.42
N THR A 43 31.16 -12.92 8.66
CA THR A 43 29.77 -13.29 8.94
C THR A 43 28.79 -12.16 8.68
N ILE A 44 29.14 -10.91 9.02
CA ILE A 44 28.29 -9.76 8.74
C ILE A 44 28.21 -9.53 7.23
N ARG A 45 29.33 -9.59 6.50
CA ARG A 45 29.33 -9.53 5.03
C ARG A 45 28.52 -10.66 4.39
N LEU A 46 28.56 -11.87 4.94
CA LEU A 46 27.77 -13.01 4.47
C LEU A 46 26.28 -12.91 4.82
N GLU A 47 25.93 -12.33 5.97
CA GLU A 47 24.54 -12.08 6.36
C GLU A 47 23.94 -10.91 5.57
N ALA A 48 24.70 -9.83 5.35
CA ALA A 48 24.35 -8.71 4.46
C ALA A 48 24.09 -9.17 3.01
N ARG A 49 24.92 -10.11 2.50
CA ARG A 49 24.78 -10.69 1.15
C ARG A 49 23.73 -11.79 1.02
N ARG A 50 23.17 -12.29 2.12
CA ARG A 50 22.03 -13.23 2.05
C ARG A 50 20.79 -12.43 1.66
N GLY A 51 20.54 -12.35 0.36
CA GLY A 51 19.26 -11.90 -0.18
C GLY A 51 18.10 -12.74 0.36
N THR A 52 16.88 -12.24 0.12
CA THR A 52 15.62 -12.90 0.48
C THR A 52 15.61 -14.38 0.07
N THR A 53 14.91 -15.20 0.85
CA THR A 53 14.93 -16.66 0.74
C THR A 53 14.69 -17.15 -0.68
N ARG A 54 15.63 -17.94 -1.24
CA ARG A 54 15.48 -18.54 -2.59
C ARG A 54 14.12 -19.27 -2.72
N PRO A 55 13.38 -19.05 -3.82
CA PRO A 55 12.08 -19.68 -4.03
C PRO A 55 12.23 -21.20 -4.07
N ARG A 56 11.39 -21.89 -3.30
CA ARG A 56 11.43 -23.35 -3.20
C ARG A 56 10.56 -23.95 -4.31
N LYS A 57 11.06 -24.96 -5.04
CA LYS A 57 10.29 -25.70 -6.08
C LYS A 57 8.96 -26.26 -5.55
N TRP A 58 7.84 -26.10 -6.27
CA TRP A 58 6.51 -26.64 -5.93
C TRP A 58 6.53 -28.18 -5.99
N ARG A 59 6.79 -28.82 -4.85
CA ARG A 59 6.90 -30.28 -4.74
C ARG A 59 6.21 -30.80 -3.49
N ARG A 60 5.41 -31.85 -3.68
CA ARG A 60 4.93 -32.78 -2.65
C ARG A 60 5.93 -33.93 -2.58
N TRP A 61 6.68 -34.04 -1.46
CA TRP A 61 7.74 -35.05 -1.31
C TRP A 61 7.15 -36.48 -1.17
N LEU A 62 5.96 -36.60 -0.56
CA LEU A 62 5.19 -37.85 -0.43
C LEU A 62 3.85 -37.72 -1.18
N SER A 63 3.87 -37.87 -2.50
CA SER A 63 2.62 -37.97 -3.29
C SER A 63 2.39 -39.42 -3.69
N TYR A 64 1.19 -39.95 -3.43
CA TYR A 64 0.69 -41.24 -3.92
C TYR A 64 0.95 -41.43 -5.42
N THR A 65 0.97 -40.34 -6.19
CA THR A 65 1.26 -40.34 -7.62
C THR A 65 2.72 -40.61 -7.99
N ASN A 66 3.69 -40.25 -7.16
CA ASN A 66 5.10 -40.63 -7.40
C ASN A 66 5.36 -42.09 -7.02
N LEU A 67 4.66 -42.60 -6.00
CA LEU A 67 4.69 -44.02 -5.64
C LEU A 67 4.06 -44.87 -6.74
N THR A 68 2.87 -44.51 -7.22
CA THR A 68 2.23 -45.21 -8.36
C THR A 68 3.06 -45.08 -9.64
N ARG A 69 3.67 -43.93 -9.94
CA ARG A 69 4.64 -43.80 -11.05
C ARG A 69 5.80 -44.79 -10.88
N ALA A 70 6.40 -44.89 -9.69
CA ALA A 70 7.47 -45.82 -9.42
C ALA A 70 7.02 -47.28 -9.61
N VAL A 71 5.85 -47.64 -9.08
CA VAL A 71 5.26 -48.98 -9.21
C VAL A 71 5.00 -49.33 -10.67
N TRP A 72 4.34 -48.46 -11.45
CA TRP A 72 4.09 -48.71 -12.87
C TRP A 72 5.37 -48.73 -13.70
N THR A 73 6.38 -47.92 -13.37
CA THR A 73 7.68 -48.00 -14.05
C THR A 73 8.43 -49.29 -13.74
N VAL A 74 8.35 -49.78 -12.49
CA VAL A 74 8.95 -51.07 -12.11
C VAL A 74 8.21 -52.21 -12.81
N ALA A 75 6.88 -52.17 -12.87
CA ALA A 75 6.07 -53.15 -13.60
C ALA A 75 6.37 -53.14 -15.12
N ALA A 76 6.51 -51.96 -15.72
CA ALA A 76 6.87 -51.83 -17.14
C ALA A 76 8.31 -52.31 -17.41
N LEU A 77 9.27 -51.99 -16.54
CA LEU A 77 10.65 -52.48 -16.65
C LEU A 77 10.75 -54.00 -16.47
N ALA A 78 10.00 -54.57 -15.53
CA ALA A 78 9.89 -56.02 -15.35
C ALA A 78 9.32 -56.70 -16.61
N LEU A 79 8.32 -56.09 -17.25
CA LEU A 79 7.77 -56.57 -18.52
C LEU A 79 8.77 -56.45 -19.68
N LEU A 80 9.53 -55.36 -19.73
CA LEU A 80 10.53 -55.14 -20.79
C LEU A 80 11.68 -56.15 -20.63
N ALA A 81 12.11 -56.43 -19.39
CA ALA A 81 13.06 -57.50 -19.09
C ALA A 81 12.49 -58.88 -19.50
N TRP A 82 11.22 -59.15 -19.22
CA TRP A 82 10.54 -60.39 -19.63
C TRP A 82 10.47 -60.54 -21.15
N ALA A 83 10.15 -59.46 -21.88
CA ALA A 83 10.10 -59.47 -23.34
C ALA A 83 11.49 -59.61 -23.98
N VAL A 84 12.52 -58.96 -23.43
CA VAL A 84 13.92 -59.10 -23.87
C VAL A 84 14.42 -60.52 -23.62
N GLN A 85 14.06 -61.14 -22.50
CA GLN A 85 14.38 -62.53 -22.21
C GLN A 85 13.68 -63.48 -23.19
N GLY A 86 12.41 -63.25 -23.52
CA GLY A 86 11.69 -64.01 -24.55
C GLY A 86 12.31 -63.88 -25.94
N LEU A 87 12.74 -62.67 -26.32
CA LEU A 87 13.41 -62.41 -27.60
C LEU A 87 14.82 -63.04 -27.65
N TYR A 88 15.55 -63.01 -26.54
CA TYR A 88 16.85 -63.67 -26.40
C TYR A 88 16.73 -65.18 -26.58
N ILE A 89 15.69 -65.81 -26.02
CA ILE A 89 15.40 -67.24 -26.22
C ILE A 89 15.11 -67.55 -27.69
N LEU A 90 14.34 -66.68 -28.36
CA LEU A 90 13.99 -66.83 -29.78
C LEU A 90 15.21 -66.72 -30.72
N ILE A 91 16.23 -65.93 -30.33
CA ILE A 91 17.45 -65.70 -31.11
C ILE A 91 18.54 -66.73 -30.76
N ALA A 92 18.65 -67.16 -29.51
CA ALA A 92 19.73 -68.05 -29.06
C ALA A 92 19.50 -69.54 -29.40
N SER A 93 18.30 -69.95 -29.82
CA SER A 93 17.97 -71.33 -30.24
C SER A 93 18.36 -72.44 -29.25
N THR A 94 18.52 -72.11 -27.96
CA THR A 94 18.76 -73.08 -26.88
C THR A 94 17.44 -73.38 -26.17
N THR A 95 17.00 -74.64 -26.27
CA THR A 95 15.82 -75.16 -25.56
C THR A 95 16.04 -75.06 -24.05
N THR A 96 15.42 -74.08 -23.41
CA THR A 96 15.38 -73.97 -21.95
C THR A 96 13.99 -74.39 -21.48
N GLY A 97 13.88 -74.87 -20.23
CA GLY A 97 12.65 -75.48 -19.65
C GLY A 97 11.37 -74.61 -19.65
N PHE A 98 11.43 -73.42 -20.24
CA PHE A 98 10.27 -72.58 -20.56
C PHE A 98 9.43 -73.14 -21.72
N GLU A 99 10.06 -73.77 -22.73
CA GLU A 99 9.34 -74.37 -23.88
C GLU A 99 8.52 -75.59 -23.43
N GLU A 100 9.05 -76.39 -22.50
CA GLU A 100 8.35 -77.53 -21.87
C GLU A 100 7.16 -77.06 -21.01
N TRP A 101 7.30 -75.94 -20.28
CA TRP A 101 6.21 -75.37 -19.49
C TRP A 101 5.08 -74.77 -20.34
N ARG A 102 5.41 -74.20 -21.51
CA ARG A 102 4.45 -73.64 -22.48
C ARG A 102 3.64 -74.73 -23.20
N GLN A 103 4.27 -75.85 -23.55
CA GLN A 103 3.59 -76.97 -24.22
C GLN A 103 2.78 -77.85 -23.25
N GLY A 104 3.17 -77.89 -21.97
CA GLY A 104 2.56 -78.79 -20.97
C GLY A 104 1.42 -78.23 -20.11
N SER A 105 1.03 -76.95 -20.22
CA SER A 105 -0.01 -76.38 -19.34
C SER A 105 -1.11 -75.59 -20.05
N GLU A 106 -2.35 -76.08 -19.99
CA GLU A 106 -3.57 -75.30 -20.33
C GLU A 106 -3.71 -74.03 -19.46
N GLY A 107 -3.01 -73.98 -18.32
CA GLY A 107 -2.96 -72.82 -17.43
C GLY A 107 -2.24 -71.59 -17.99
N PHE A 108 -1.36 -71.75 -18.99
CA PHE A 108 -0.64 -70.61 -19.59
C PHE A 108 -1.58 -69.64 -20.29
N ASP A 109 -2.56 -70.16 -21.05
CA ASP A 109 -3.58 -69.36 -21.73
C ASP A 109 -4.54 -68.68 -20.73
N ALA A 110 -4.82 -69.34 -19.60
CA ALA A 110 -5.61 -68.77 -18.51
C ALA A 110 -4.87 -67.62 -17.79
N VAL A 111 -3.58 -67.79 -17.50
CA VAL A 111 -2.73 -66.76 -16.89
C VAL A 111 -2.58 -65.56 -17.84
N MET A 112 -2.36 -65.79 -19.14
CA MET A 112 -2.26 -64.69 -20.12
C MET A 112 -3.57 -63.95 -20.33
N ARG A 113 -4.74 -64.59 -20.17
CA ARG A 113 -6.04 -63.89 -20.16
C ARG A 113 -6.24 -62.96 -18.96
N PHE A 114 -5.67 -63.27 -17.80
CA PHE A 114 -5.70 -62.40 -16.62
C PHE A 114 -4.60 -61.33 -16.63
N VAL A 115 -3.40 -61.70 -17.08
CA VAL A 115 -2.22 -60.82 -17.08
C VAL A 115 -2.26 -59.84 -18.26
N GLY A 116 -2.72 -60.25 -19.44
CA GLY A 116 -2.79 -59.44 -20.65
C GLY A 116 -3.50 -58.08 -20.48
N PRO A 117 -4.73 -58.02 -19.95
CA PRO A 117 -5.44 -56.76 -19.70
C PRO A 117 -4.72 -55.85 -18.70
N VAL A 118 -4.12 -56.42 -17.65
CA VAL A 118 -3.33 -55.68 -16.66
C VAL A 118 -2.07 -55.10 -17.30
N LEU A 119 -1.40 -55.84 -18.18
CA LEU A 119 -0.23 -55.38 -18.91
C LEU A 119 -0.58 -54.26 -19.91
N ALA A 120 -1.65 -54.42 -20.68
CA ALA A 120 -2.12 -53.37 -21.59
C ALA A 120 -2.49 -52.08 -20.82
N ALA A 121 -3.16 -52.22 -19.67
CA ALA A 121 -3.47 -51.08 -18.79
C ALA A 121 -2.19 -50.44 -18.21
N SER A 122 -1.19 -51.25 -17.83
CA SER A 122 0.12 -50.80 -17.32
C SER A 122 0.87 -49.96 -18.35
N ILE A 123 0.95 -50.45 -19.59
CA ILE A 123 1.62 -49.78 -20.71
C ILE A 123 0.87 -48.50 -21.06
N ALA A 124 -0.46 -48.54 -21.17
CA ALA A 124 -1.28 -47.36 -21.43
C ALA A 124 -1.14 -46.30 -20.34
N ALA A 125 -1.13 -46.69 -19.06
CA ALA A 125 -0.91 -45.79 -17.93
C ALA A 125 0.50 -45.19 -17.95
N THR A 126 1.51 -45.99 -18.30
CA THR A 126 2.92 -45.54 -18.38
C THR A 126 3.13 -44.56 -19.53
N LEU A 127 2.63 -44.87 -20.72
CA LEU A 127 2.63 -43.96 -21.88
C LEU A 127 1.87 -42.67 -21.56
N PHE A 128 0.72 -42.76 -20.91
CA PHE A 128 -0.03 -41.59 -20.48
C PHE A 128 0.76 -40.73 -19.47
N LEU A 129 1.31 -41.31 -18.40
CA LEU A 129 1.98 -40.56 -17.34
C LEU A 129 3.36 -40.00 -17.75
N PHE A 130 4.13 -40.78 -18.52
CA PHE A 130 5.51 -40.42 -18.87
C PHE A 130 5.60 -39.59 -20.14
N TRP A 131 4.77 -39.89 -21.13
CA TRP A 131 4.78 -39.20 -22.42
C TRP A 131 3.70 -38.12 -22.50
N TRP A 132 2.41 -38.48 -22.46
CA TRP A 132 1.33 -37.52 -22.71
C TRP A 132 1.19 -36.45 -21.61
N TYR A 133 1.08 -36.85 -20.36
CA TYR A 133 0.97 -35.95 -19.20
C TYR A 133 2.18 -35.01 -19.13
N ARG A 134 3.39 -35.56 -19.29
CA ARG A 134 4.63 -34.77 -19.27
C ARG A 134 4.66 -33.82 -20.46
N TRP A 135 4.29 -34.26 -21.67
CA TRP A 135 4.27 -33.42 -22.86
C TRP A 135 3.28 -32.27 -22.75
N THR A 136 2.00 -32.54 -22.43
CA THR A 136 0.96 -31.52 -22.26
C THR A 136 1.31 -30.53 -21.16
N LYS A 137 1.77 -31.03 -20.00
CA LYS A 137 2.23 -30.16 -18.90
C LYS A 137 3.39 -29.28 -19.36
N ARG A 138 4.41 -29.85 -19.99
CA ARG A 138 5.65 -29.14 -20.33
C ARG A 138 5.41 -28.09 -21.41
N ARG A 139 4.52 -28.36 -22.38
CA ARG A 139 4.09 -27.39 -23.40
C ARG A 139 3.27 -26.24 -22.81
N TYR A 140 2.31 -26.54 -21.94
CA TYR A 140 1.52 -25.51 -21.25
C TYR A 140 2.42 -24.63 -20.35
N LEU A 141 3.35 -25.25 -19.61
CA LEU A 141 4.32 -24.51 -18.78
C LEU A 141 5.32 -23.70 -19.60
N ALA A 142 5.72 -24.16 -20.79
CA ALA A 142 6.56 -23.36 -21.69
C ALA A 142 5.82 -22.10 -22.11
N LYS A 143 4.57 -22.22 -22.57
CA LYS A 143 3.71 -21.07 -22.89
C LYS A 143 3.56 -20.10 -21.71
N ALA A 144 3.40 -20.60 -20.48
CA ALA A 144 3.29 -19.78 -19.29
C ALA A 144 4.59 -19.09 -18.83
N ARG A 145 5.76 -19.56 -19.29
CA ARG A 145 7.07 -18.94 -19.01
C ARG A 145 7.46 -17.96 -20.10
N ASP A 146 7.30 -18.38 -21.35
CA ASP A 146 7.80 -17.64 -22.50
C ASP A 146 6.84 -16.49 -22.87
N ASP A 147 5.52 -16.71 -22.77
CA ASP A 147 4.46 -15.73 -23.13
C ASP A 147 3.34 -15.65 -22.05
N PRO A 148 3.63 -15.25 -20.79
CA PRO A 148 2.62 -15.22 -19.72
C PRO A 148 1.45 -14.25 -20.01
N HIS A 149 1.73 -13.14 -20.70
CA HIS A 149 0.73 -12.12 -21.10
C HIS A 149 -0.34 -12.68 -22.05
N ARG A 150 -0.01 -13.69 -22.89
CA ARG A 150 -0.99 -14.34 -23.77
C ARG A 150 -1.96 -15.26 -23.04
N LEU A 151 -1.59 -15.77 -21.86
CA LEU A 151 -2.47 -16.59 -21.04
C LEU A 151 -3.41 -15.73 -20.22
N VAL A 152 -2.90 -14.65 -19.61
CA VAL A 152 -3.67 -13.65 -18.87
C VAL A 152 -4.33 -12.70 -19.86
N LEU A 153 -5.51 -13.08 -20.34
CA LEU A 153 -6.16 -12.38 -21.44
C LEU A 153 -6.41 -10.87 -21.13
N THR A 154 -6.60 -10.48 -19.87
CA THR A 154 -6.75 -9.05 -19.45
C THR A 154 -5.48 -8.22 -19.59
N ALA A 155 -4.33 -8.84 -19.86
CA ALA A 155 -3.06 -8.15 -20.01
C ALA A 155 -2.95 -7.52 -21.41
N GLY A 156 -2.76 -6.19 -21.46
CA GLY A 156 -2.48 -5.47 -22.70
C GLY A 156 -1.05 -5.73 -23.23
N PRO A 157 -0.74 -5.36 -24.49
CA PRO A 157 0.55 -5.64 -25.14
C PRO A 157 1.76 -5.05 -24.39
N ASP A 158 1.59 -3.98 -23.63
CA ASP A 158 2.66 -3.29 -22.89
C ASP A 158 2.99 -3.89 -21.51
N THR A 159 2.29 -4.95 -21.08
CA THR A 159 2.55 -5.65 -19.81
C THR A 159 3.73 -6.63 -19.87
N ALA A 160 4.51 -6.62 -20.95
CA ALA A 160 5.63 -7.54 -21.16
C ALA A 160 6.81 -7.32 -20.20
N GLU A 161 6.97 -6.10 -19.64
CA GLU A 161 8.03 -5.81 -18.66
C GLU A 161 7.42 -5.37 -17.34
N ILE A 162 7.39 -6.30 -16.38
CA ILE A 162 6.74 -6.11 -15.08
C ILE A 162 7.81 -5.72 -14.07
N VAL A 163 7.75 -4.48 -13.59
CA VAL A 163 8.70 -3.96 -12.60
C VAL A 163 8.01 -3.88 -11.23
N GLY A 164 8.75 -4.23 -10.17
CA GLY A 164 8.37 -4.03 -8.77
C GLY A 164 7.22 -4.86 -8.20
N ARG A 165 6.77 -5.88 -8.93
CA ARG A 165 5.69 -6.79 -8.47
C ARG A 165 6.19 -8.19 -8.08
N GLU A 166 7.50 -8.35 -8.03
CA GLU A 166 8.19 -9.62 -7.77
C GLU A 166 7.92 -10.17 -6.38
N ASP A 167 8.08 -9.33 -5.37
CA ASP A 167 7.97 -9.74 -3.97
C ASP A 167 6.54 -10.14 -3.61
N ILE A 168 5.56 -9.39 -4.12
CA ILE A 168 4.14 -9.69 -3.93
C ILE A 168 3.80 -11.04 -4.57
N ALA A 169 4.21 -11.25 -5.82
CA ALA A 169 3.95 -12.50 -6.52
C ALA A 169 4.68 -13.69 -5.87
N GLN A 170 5.93 -13.51 -5.40
CA GLN A 170 6.68 -14.53 -4.68
C GLN A 170 5.99 -14.91 -3.36
N VAL A 171 5.57 -13.92 -2.56
CA VAL A 171 4.86 -14.15 -1.29
C VAL A 171 3.58 -14.94 -1.55
N ILE A 172 2.76 -14.53 -2.53
CA ILE A 172 1.51 -15.22 -2.85
C ILE A 172 1.79 -16.66 -3.29
N ALA A 173 2.75 -16.89 -4.19
CA ALA A 173 3.13 -18.22 -4.67
C ALA A 173 3.59 -19.15 -3.53
N GLU A 174 4.43 -18.64 -2.62
CA GLU A 174 4.93 -19.42 -1.47
C GLU A 174 3.79 -19.83 -0.53
N ARG A 175 2.76 -18.99 -0.38
CA ARG A 175 1.62 -19.22 0.52
C ARG A 175 0.62 -20.21 -0.03
N LEU A 176 0.33 -20.14 -1.33
CA LEU A 176 -0.57 -21.07 -2.01
C LEU A 176 -0.01 -22.50 -2.02
N ARG A 177 1.31 -22.67 -1.86
CA ARG A 177 1.96 -23.98 -1.90
C ARG A 177 1.52 -24.94 -0.80
N ALA A 178 1.29 -24.47 0.42
CA ALA A 178 1.05 -25.33 1.58
C ALA A 178 -0.44 -25.63 1.77
N ARG A 179 -0.91 -26.80 1.33
CA ARG A 179 -2.33 -27.20 1.35
C ARG A 179 -3.03 -27.05 2.71
N ASP A 180 -2.34 -27.31 3.82
CA ASP A 180 -2.94 -27.21 5.17
C ASP A 180 -3.22 -25.77 5.61
N THR A 181 -2.46 -24.81 5.10
CA THR A 181 -2.58 -23.38 5.43
C THR A 181 -3.08 -22.55 4.25
N ARG A 182 -3.37 -23.19 3.12
CA ARG A 182 -3.79 -22.57 1.86
C ARG A 182 -5.15 -21.93 2.02
N ARG A 183 -5.29 -20.74 1.44
CA ARG A 183 -6.54 -19.98 1.35
C ARG A 183 -6.59 -19.25 0.01
N PRO A 184 -7.79 -18.85 -0.45
CA PRO A 184 -7.92 -17.87 -1.52
C PRO A 184 -7.23 -16.56 -1.13
N TYR A 185 -6.51 -15.96 -2.08
CA TYR A 185 -5.90 -14.63 -1.93
C TYR A 185 -6.68 -13.62 -2.75
N LEU A 186 -7.01 -12.49 -2.15
CA LEU A 186 -7.70 -11.39 -2.80
C LEU A 186 -6.71 -10.23 -2.98
N LEU A 187 -6.30 -9.97 -4.22
CA LEU A 187 -5.46 -8.83 -4.58
C LEU A 187 -6.34 -7.61 -4.81
N VAL A 188 -6.36 -6.70 -3.84
CA VAL A 188 -7.20 -5.51 -3.83
C VAL A 188 -6.38 -4.28 -4.19
N GLY A 189 -6.91 -3.48 -5.10
CA GLY A 189 -6.27 -2.24 -5.48
C GLY A 189 -7.18 -1.40 -6.38
N GLY A 190 -6.92 -0.09 -6.41
CA GLY A 190 -7.63 0.85 -7.28
C GLY A 190 -7.53 0.49 -8.77
N VAL A 191 -8.17 1.27 -9.63
CA VAL A 191 -7.98 1.12 -11.08
C VAL A 191 -6.55 1.49 -11.42
N GLY A 192 -5.93 0.72 -12.31
CA GLY A 192 -4.62 1.06 -12.85
C GLY A 192 -3.43 0.68 -11.97
N VAL A 193 -3.56 0.38 -10.67
CA VAL A 193 -2.43 0.13 -9.75
C VAL A 193 -1.51 -1.07 -10.10
N GLY A 194 -1.83 -1.83 -11.15
CA GLY A 194 -0.99 -2.93 -11.64
C GLY A 194 -1.41 -4.32 -11.16
N LYS A 195 -2.69 -4.53 -10.81
CA LYS A 195 -3.21 -5.85 -10.40
C LYS A 195 -2.93 -6.92 -11.45
N THR A 196 -3.27 -6.64 -12.71
CA THR A 196 -3.02 -7.54 -13.84
C THR A 196 -1.52 -7.80 -14.04
N ALA A 197 -0.65 -6.82 -13.82
CA ALA A 197 0.81 -7.02 -13.88
C ALA A 197 1.29 -8.02 -12.81
N VAL A 198 0.77 -7.96 -11.58
CA VAL A 198 1.05 -8.99 -10.55
C VAL A 198 0.56 -10.37 -11.01
N LEU A 199 -0.61 -10.47 -11.64
CA LEU A 199 -1.16 -11.75 -12.12
C LEU A 199 -0.31 -12.37 -13.25
N VAL A 200 0.18 -11.53 -14.17
CA VAL A 200 1.11 -11.96 -15.23
C VAL A 200 2.42 -12.45 -14.62
N ARG A 201 3.01 -11.69 -13.68
CA ARG A 201 4.26 -12.11 -13.04
C ARG A 201 4.10 -13.37 -12.18
N LEU A 202 2.96 -13.49 -11.49
CA LEU A 202 2.61 -14.68 -10.73
C LEU A 202 2.46 -15.90 -11.63
N THR A 203 1.90 -15.74 -12.84
CA THR A 203 1.79 -16.81 -13.85
C THR A 203 3.17 -17.33 -14.22
N GLU A 204 4.11 -16.43 -14.54
CA GLU A 204 5.49 -16.78 -14.86
C GLU A 204 6.19 -17.50 -13.70
N LEU A 205 6.16 -16.89 -12.50
CA LEU A 205 6.79 -17.45 -11.30
C LEU A 205 6.25 -18.83 -10.91
N LEU A 206 4.93 -19.04 -10.98
CA LEU A 206 4.32 -20.34 -10.70
C LEU A 206 4.77 -21.38 -11.73
N ALA A 207 4.89 -20.99 -13.00
CA ALA A 207 5.36 -21.88 -14.05
C ALA A 207 6.84 -22.27 -13.84
N GLU A 208 7.72 -21.34 -13.47
CA GLU A 208 9.10 -21.63 -13.05
C GLU A 208 9.16 -22.61 -11.88
N GLN A 209 8.28 -22.42 -10.90
CA GLN A 209 8.17 -23.29 -9.73
C GLN A 209 7.57 -24.67 -10.02
N ASN A 210 7.12 -24.94 -11.26
CA ASN A 210 6.45 -26.15 -11.75
C ASN A 210 4.99 -26.34 -11.30
N ALA A 211 4.33 -25.29 -10.80
CA ALA A 211 2.88 -25.21 -10.67
C ALA A 211 2.24 -24.89 -12.04
N VAL A 212 0.96 -25.21 -12.24
CA VAL A 212 0.24 -24.97 -13.49
C VAL A 212 -0.71 -23.78 -13.28
N PRO A 213 -0.31 -22.55 -13.65
CA PRO A 213 -1.15 -21.38 -13.51
C PRO A 213 -2.27 -21.37 -14.57
N VAL A 214 -3.51 -21.16 -14.15
CA VAL A 214 -4.68 -21.13 -15.02
C VAL A 214 -5.40 -19.81 -14.83
N PRO A 215 -5.08 -18.79 -15.66
CA PRO A 215 -5.74 -17.49 -15.59
C PRO A 215 -7.13 -17.52 -16.23
N ILE A 216 -8.14 -17.15 -15.44
CA ILE A 216 -9.55 -17.07 -15.80
C ILE A 216 -10.03 -15.62 -15.71
N ARG A 217 -10.94 -15.24 -16.62
CA ARG A 217 -11.62 -13.95 -16.60
C ARG A 217 -12.99 -14.12 -15.93
N LEU A 218 -13.27 -13.39 -14.87
CA LEU A 218 -14.52 -13.53 -14.12
C LEU A 218 -15.73 -12.89 -14.81
N ARG A 219 -15.49 -12.00 -15.77
CA ARG A 219 -16.54 -11.39 -16.60
C ARG A 219 -17.33 -12.40 -17.44
N ASP A 220 -16.68 -13.51 -17.83
CA ASP A 220 -17.28 -14.53 -18.69
C ASP A 220 -18.17 -15.52 -17.89
N ALA A 221 -18.33 -15.29 -16.57
CA ALA A 221 -19.13 -16.15 -15.69
C ALA A 221 -20.64 -15.98 -15.94
N THR A 222 -21.30 -17.09 -16.25
CA THR A 222 -22.75 -17.15 -16.47
C THR A 222 -23.46 -17.74 -15.25
N GLY A 223 -24.13 -16.89 -14.46
CA GLY A 223 -25.02 -17.28 -13.36
C GLY A 223 -24.35 -17.79 -12.08
N ASP A 224 -23.61 -18.91 -12.14
CA ASP A 224 -22.93 -19.54 -10.99
C ASP A 224 -21.41 -19.40 -11.10
N LEU A 225 -20.77 -18.83 -10.06
CA LEU A 225 -19.34 -18.54 -10.04
C LEU A 225 -18.56 -19.73 -9.47
N ASN A 226 -18.14 -20.66 -10.34
CA ASN A 226 -17.31 -21.82 -9.95
C ASN A 226 -15.90 -21.74 -10.55
N PHE A 227 -14.91 -21.37 -9.71
CA PHE A 227 -13.53 -21.15 -10.12
C PHE A 227 -12.84 -22.40 -10.68
N GLU A 228 -13.08 -23.60 -10.12
CA GLU A 228 -12.47 -24.84 -10.61
C GLU A 228 -13.00 -25.20 -12.00
N ARG A 229 -14.32 -25.10 -12.20
CA ARG A 229 -14.97 -25.39 -13.48
C ARG A 229 -14.49 -24.43 -14.57
N MET A 230 -14.41 -23.14 -14.27
CA MET A 230 -13.87 -22.12 -15.20
C MET A 230 -12.42 -22.40 -15.54
N ALA A 231 -11.59 -22.76 -14.56
CA ALA A 231 -10.18 -23.10 -14.79
C ALA A 231 -10.04 -24.35 -15.66
N ARG A 232 -10.86 -25.38 -15.43
CA ARG A 232 -10.88 -26.59 -16.25
C ARG A 232 -11.24 -26.29 -17.71
N GLN A 233 -12.26 -25.46 -17.94
CA GLN A 233 -12.65 -25.02 -19.29
C GLN A 233 -11.50 -24.27 -19.96
N ARG A 234 -10.91 -23.29 -19.26
CA ARG A 234 -9.77 -22.52 -19.77
C ARG A 234 -8.57 -23.39 -20.14
N PHE A 235 -8.24 -24.37 -19.29
CA PHE A 235 -7.16 -25.31 -19.57
C PHE A 235 -7.45 -26.15 -20.81
N ALA A 236 -8.72 -26.55 -21.03
CA ALA A 236 -9.13 -27.32 -22.19
C ALA A 236 -9.07 -26.50 -23.50
N ASP A 237 -9.39 -25.21 -23.45
CA ASP A 237 -9.36 -24.32 -24.63
C ASP A 237 -7.94 -24.04 -25.13
N GLU A 238 -6.97 -24.01 -24.20
CA GLU A 238 -5.55 -23.76 -24.45
C GLU A 238 -4.74 -25.04 -24.73
N ALA A 239 -5.28 -26.21 -24.40
CA ALA A 239 -4.65 -27.51 -24.65
C ALA A 239 -4.65 -27.88 -26.16
N PRO A 240 -3.75 -28.79 -26.61
CA PRO A 240 -3.65 -29.17 -28.02
C PRO A 240 -4.99 -29.67 -28.60
N ARG A 241 -5.43 -29.09 -29.73
CA ARG A 241 -6.70 -29.42 -30.39
C ARG A 241 -6.55 -30.67 -31.27
N GLY A 242 -7.43 -31.66 -31.08
CA GLY A 242 -7.56 -32.88 -31.89
C GLY A 242 -8.75 -33.74 -31.44
N ILE A 243 -9.33 -34.55 -32.34
CA ILE A 243 -10.56 -35.33 -32.09
C ILE A 243 -10.37 -36.35 -30.94
N LEU A 244 -9.17 -36.94 -30.81
CA LEU A 244 -8.79 -37.84 -29.71
C LEU A 244 -8.24 -37.12 -28.46
N ALA A 245 -8.16 -35.78 -28.46
CA ALA A 245 -7.54 -35.01 -27.38
C ALA A 245 -8.52 -34.66 -26.25
N ARG A 246 -9.82 -34.43 -26.54
CA ARG A 246 -10.81 -33.99 -25.54
C ARG A 246 -10.94 -34.93 -24.33
N THR A 247 -11.08 -36.24 -24.56
CA THR A 247 -11.17 -37.24 -23.48
C THR A 247 -9.85 -37.42 -22.72
N LYS A 248 -8.70 -37.19 -23.37
CA LYS A 248 -7.37 -37.27 -22.77
C LYS A 248 -7.04 -36.03 -21.92
N THR A 249 -7.49 -34.84 -22.31
CA THR A 249 -7.29 -33.59 -21.54
C THR A 249 -7.98 -33.66 -20.18
N GLU A 250 -9.15 -34.32 -20.10
CA GLU A 250 -9.83 -34.54 -18.84
C GLU A 250 -8.99 -35.37 -17.85
N ARG A 251 -8.42 -36.49 -18.33
CA ARG A 251 -7.54 -37.33 -17.51
C ARG A 251 -6.29 -36.57 -17.06
N VAL A 252 -5.77 -35.66 -17.89
CA VAL A 252 -4.63 -34.80 -17.53
C VAL A 252 -5.02 -33.82 -16.43
N TRP A 253 -6.20 -33.19 -16.50
CA TRP A 253 -6.70 -32.30 -15.45
C TRP A 253 -6.86 -33.02 -14.11
N GLN A 254 -7.51 -34.18 -14.10
CA GLN A 254 -7.66 -35.01 -12.90
C GLN A 254 -6.29 -35.38 -12.29
N GLN A 255 -5.31 -35.74 -13.13
CA GLN A 255 -3.96 -36.03 -12.67
C GLN A 255 -3.24 -34.77 -12.13
N LEU A 256 -3.50 -33.59 -12.67
CA LEU A 256 -2.96 -32.33 -12.16
C LEU A 256 -3.55 -31.99 -10.78
N LEU A 257 -4.86 -32.18 -10.59
CA LEU A 257 -5.52 -32.01 -9.29
C LEU A 257 -4.95 -32.98 -8.24
N ALA A 258 -4.76 -34.26 -8.61
CA ALA A 258 -4.15 -35.26 -7.72
C ALA A 258 -2.71 -34.90 -7.30
N ASP A 259 -1.96 -34.28 -8.22
CA ASP A 259 -0.60 -33.78 -7.97
C ASP A 259 -0.57 -32.43 -7.24
N ASP A 260 -1.73 -31.81 -6.96
CA ASP A 260 -1.89 -30.49 -6.33
C ASP A 260 -1.10 -29.39 -7.08
N LYS A 261 -1.23 -29.38 -8.41
CA LYS A 261 -0.46 -28.49 -9.31
C LYS A 261 -1.21 -27.29 -9.89
N PRO A 262 -2.52 -27.37 -10.23
CA PRO A 262 -3.25 -26.22 -10.75
C PRO A 262 -3.23 -25.08 -9.74
N VAL A 263 -3.09 -23.85 -10.23
CA VAL A 263 -3.29 -22.62 -9.44
C VAL A 263 -4.20 -21.72 -10.27
N VAL A 264 -5.38 -21.41 -9.72
CA VAL A 264 -6.38 -20.60 -10.42
C VAL A 264 -6.09 -19.13 -10.17
N ILE A 265 -6.00 -18.36 -11.26
CA ILE A 265 -5.75 -16.92 -11.21
C ILE A 265 -6.96 -16.22 -11.82
N ALA A 266 -7.79 -15.62 -11.01
CA ALA A 266 -9.02 -14.97 -11.42
C ALA A 266 -8.83 -13.45 -11.53
N ASP A 267 -9.14 -12.86 -12.67
CA ASP A 267 -9.08 -11.41 -12.88
C ASP A 267 -10.49 -10.81 -13.07
N GLY A 268 -10.67 -9.59 -12.54
CA GLY A 268 -11.87 -8.77 -12.70
C GLY A 268 -13.09 -9.21 -11.90
N LEU A 269 -12.97 -9.41 -10.58
CA LEU A 269 -14.13 -9.74 -9.72
C LEU A 269 -15.21 -8.66 -9.74
N GLU A 270 -14.81 -7.39 -9.88
CA GLU A 270 -15.72 -6.25 -10.02
C GLU A 270 -16.57 -6.31 -11.31
N GLU A 271 -16.19 -7.14 -12.28
CA GLU A 271 -16.87 -7.30 -13.56
C GLU A 271 -17.71 -8.58 -13.62
N ALA A 272 -17.66 -9.39 -12.55
CA ALA A 272 -18.45 -10.61 -12.45
C ALA A 272 -19.92 -10.29 -12.16
N LEU A 273 -20.82 -10.99 -12.86
CA LEU A 273 -22.28 -11.02 -12.57
C LEU A 273 -23.00 -9.67 -12.74
N LEU A 274 -22.67 -8.88 -13.77
CA LEU A 274 -23.28 -7.57 -14.06
C LEU A 274 -24.68 -7.63 -14.75
N GLY A 275 -25.31 -8.79 -14.86
CA GLY A 275 -26.63 -8.91 -15.49
C GLY A 275 -27.76 -8.34 -14.63
N GLU A 276 -28.75 -7.66 -15.27
CA GLU A 276 -29.83 -6.90 -14.61
C GLU A 276 -30.67 -7.69 -13.58
N GLY A 277 -30.67 -9.03 -13.62
CA GLY A 277 -31.36 -9.89 -12.64
C GLY A 277 -30.49 -10.46 -11.50
N VAL A 278 -29.17 -10.43 -11.61
CA VAL A 278 -28.23 -11.07 -10.65
C VAL A 278 -27.60 -10.05 -9.70
N GLN A 279 -27.69 -8.76 -10.03
CA GLN A 279 -27.02 -7.68 -9.31
C GLN A 279 -27.45 -7.55 -7.84
N GLN A 280 -28.70 -7.85 -7.51
CA GLN A 280 -29.21 -7.85 -6.12
C GLN A 280 -28.60 -8.97 -5.25
N ASN A 281 -28.18 -10.09 -5.85
CA ASN A 281 -27.63 -11.25 -5.16
C ASN A 281 -26.12 -11.45 -5.39
N ARG A 282 -25.48 -10.54 -6.12
CA ARG A 282 -24.09 -10.63 -6.56
C ARG A 282 -23.13 -10.89 -5.40
N ASP A 283 -23.24 -10.13 -4.32
CA ASP A 283 -22.33 -10.23 -3.18
C ASP A 283 -22.46 -11.57 -2.46
N ASN A 284 -23.68 -12.12 -2.39
CA ASN A 284 -23.92 -13.44 -1.83
C ASN A 284 -23.31 -14.55 -2.69
N ILE A 285 -23.40 -14.44 -4.02
CA ILE A 285 -22.82 -15.41 -4.95
C ILE A 285 -21.29 -15.38 -4.87
N ILE A 286 -20.68 -14.18 -4.87
CA ILE A 286 -19.23 -14.01 -4.74
C ILE A 286 -18.73 -14.60 -3.42
N ARG A 287 -19.41 -14.29 -2.30
CA ARG A 287 -19.04 -14.82 -0.98
C ARG A 287 -19.10 -16.35 -0.95
N ARG A 288 -20.19 -16.96 -1.42
CA ARG A 288 -20.35 -18.43 -1.48
C ARG A 288 -19.28 -19.09 -2.36
N ALA A 289 -18.93 -18.47 -3.49
CA ALA A 289 -17.89 -18.99 -4.37
C ALA A 289 -16.51 -19.02 -3.69
N ILE A 290 -16.17 -17.97 -2.94
CA ILE A 290 -14.92 -17.88 -2.18
C ILE A 290 -14.91 -18.85 -1.00
N GLU A 291 -16.02 -18.99 -0.28
CA GLU A 291 -16.21 -19.97 0.79
C GLU A 291 -15.97 -21.40 0.28
N ARG A 292 -16.61 -21.76 -0.84
CA ARG A 292 -16.41 -23.05 -1.49
C ARG A 292 -14.95 -23.30 -1.86
N ALA A 293 -14.28 -22.32 -2.48
CA ALA A 293 -12.86 -22.44 -2.83
C ALA A 293 -11.96 -22.62 -1.59
N HIS A 294 -12.35 -22.03 -0.46
CA HIS A 294 -11.66 -22.21 0.81
C HIS A 294 -11.83 -23.64 1.37
N GLU A 295 -13.07 -24.15 1.39
CA GLU A 295 -13.41 -25.50 1.85
C GLU A 295 -12.72 -26.58 1.00
N GLU A 296 -12.70 -26.41 -0.31
CA GLU A 296 -12.03 -27.31 -1.27
C GLU A 296 -10.49 -27.19 -1.23
N LYS A 297 -9.95 -26.20 -0.50
CA LYS A 297 -8.52 -25.86 -0.46
C LYS A 297 -7.94 -25.61 -1.86
N LEU A 298 -8.71 -24.95 -2.72
CA LEU A 298 -8.29 -24.56 -4.06
C LEU A 298 -7.23 -23.45 -3.97
N PRO A 299 -6.07 -23.57 -4.65
CA PRO A 299 -5.09 -22.51 -4.71
C PRO A 299 -5.59 -21.43 -5.68
N LEU A 300 -6.17 -20.38 -5.12
CA LEU A 300 -6.90 -19.35 -5.85
C LEU A 300 -6.33 -17.96 -5.52
N VAL A 301 -6.11 -17.16 -6.55
CA VAL A 301 -5.83 -15.72 -6.46
C VAL A 301 -6.91 -14.99 -7.23
N ILE A 302 -7.50 -13.95 -6.65
CA ILE A 302 -8.56 -13.15 -7.26
C ILE A 302 -8.13 -11.69 -7.24
N ALA A 303 -8.08 -11.02 -8.39
CA ALA A 303 -7.92 -9.58 -8.45
C ALA A 303 -9.30 -8.89 -8.39
N SER A 304 -9.40 -7.87 -7.52
CA SER A 304 -10.64 -7.11 -7.30
C SER A 304 -10.34 -5.64 -7.03
N ARG A 305 -11.35 -4.78 -7.23
CA ARG A 305 -11.39 -3.44 -6.60
C ARG A 305 -11.74 -3.56 -5.10
N PRO A 306 -11.45 -2.53 -4.28
CA PRO A 306 -11.94 -2.48 -2.90
C PRO A 306 -13.46 -2.61 -2.89
N HIS A 307 -13.98 -3.62 -2.20
CA HIS A 307 -15.41 -3.91 -2.12
C HIS A 307 -15.73 -4.39 -0.70
N SER A 308 -16.59 -3.66 0.01
CA SER A 308 -16.90 -3.87 1.44
C SER A 308 -17.37 -5.31 1.78
N PRO A 309 -18.19 -5.99 0.95
CA PRO A 309 -18.59 -7.39 1.20
C PRO A 309 -17.44 -8.40 1.27
N LEU A 310 -16.28 -8.09 0.68
CA LEU A 310 -15.13 -8.99 0.64
C LEU A 310 -14.41 -9.10 2.00
N GLU A 311 -14.63 -8.17 2.93
CA GLU A 311 -14.01 -8.20 4.26
C GLU A 311 -14.48 -9.40 5.11
N SER A 312 -15.71 -9.85 4.88
CA SER A 312 -16.30 -11.00 5.57
C SER A 312 -15.96 -12.35 4.94
N THR A 313 -15.19 -12.36 3.84
CA THR A 313 -14.89 -13.60 3.12
C THR A 313 -13.68 -14.33 3.74
N PRO A 314 -13.61 -15.67 3.62
CA PRO A 314 -12.48 -16.44 4.18
C PRO A 314 -11.15 -16.30 3.39
N ALA A 315 -11.00 -15.24 2.59
CA ALA A 315 -9.83 -14.96 1.77
C ALA A 315 -8.79 -14.06 2.48
N ALA A 316 -7.51 -14.26 2.17
CA ALA A 316 -6.45 -13.37 2.63
C ALA A 316 -6.38 -12.15 1.71
N ILE A 317 -6.67 -10.96 2.24
CA ILE A 317 -6.63 -9.70 1.49
C ILE A 317 -5.20 -9.16 1.44
N VAL A 318 -4.72 -8.89 0.23
CA VAL A 318 -3.43 -8.24 -0.05
C VAL A 318 -3.71 -6.95 -0.80
N GLU A 319 -3.25 -5.84 -0.25
CA GLU A 319 -3.41 -4.54 -0.87
C GLU A 319 -2.23 -4.23 -1.76
N LEU A 320 -2.52 -3.80 -2.98
CA LEU A 320 -1.50 -3.42 -3.93
C LEU A 320 -1.20 -1.94 -3.78
N GLU A 321 0.00 -1.64 -3.29
CA GLU A 321 0.49 -0.28 -3.19
C GLU A 321 0.99 0.27 -4.53
N PRO A 322 1.08 1.61 -4.66
CA PRO A 322 1.85 2.26 -5.72
C PRO A 322 3.23 1.64 -5.93
N LEU A 323 3.77 1.76 -7.15
CA LEU A 323 5.16 1.36 -7.41
C LEU A 323 6.11 2.29 -6.66
N SER A 324 7.32 1.83 -6.31
CA SER A 324 8.34 2.74 -5.81
C SER A 324 8.82 3.69 -6.93
N GLU A 325 9.28 4.90 -6.59
CA GLU A 325 9.78 5.88 -7.58
C GLU A 325 10.94 5.30 -8.41
N GLU A 326 11.85 4.56 -7.78
CA GLU A 326 12.93 3.84 -8.46
C GLU A 326 12.44 2.78 -9.46
N GLU A 327 11.43 1.98 -9.08
CA GLU A 327 10.86 0.96 -9.98
C GLU A 327 10.07 1.61 -11.12
N ALA A 328 9.37 2.69 -10.82
CA ALA A 328 8.71 3.52 -11.81
C ALA A 328 9.71 4.12 -12.80
N LEU A 329 10.83 4.66 -12.32
CA LEU A 329 11.86 5.20 -13.18
C LEU A 329 12.55 4.13 -14.02
N ARG A 330 12.90 2.96 -13.43
CA ARG A 330 13.43 1.82 -14.22
C ARG A 330 12.46 1.39 -15.30
N PHE A 331 11.16 1.38 -14.99
CA PHE A 331 10.14 1.06 -15.98
C PHE A 331 10.11 2.07 -17.13
N VAL A 332 10.26 3.37 -16.84
CA VAL A 332 10.29 4.44 -17.85
C VAL A 332 11.59 4.39 -18.68
N GLN A 333 12.76 4.26 -18.03
CA GLN A 333 14.08 4.17 -18.68
C GLN A 333 14.20 2.95 -19.61
N GLY A 334 13.63 1.81 -19.22
CA GLY A 334 13.73 0.58 -20.01
C GLY A 334 15.17 0.08 -20.15
N ARG A 335 15.62 -0.18 -21.40
CA ARG A 335 16.98 -0.67 -21.72
C ARG A 335 17.85 0.39 -22.39
N ASP A 336 17.36 1.62 -22.53
CA ASP A 336 18.04 2.68 -23.27
C ASP A 336 19.11 3.35 -22.37
N PRO A 337 20.38 3.45 -22.81
CA PRO A 337 21.51 3.66 -21.89
C PRO A 337 21.86 5.10 -21.51
N GLU A 338 21.18 6.14 -22.03
CA GLU A 338 21.64 7.53 -21.76
C GLU A 338 20.53 8.61 -21.72
N PRO A 339 19.53 8.51 -20.84
CA PRO A 339 18.62 9.63 -20.60
C PRO A 339 19.25 10.72 -19.73
N ASP A 340 18.75 11.96 -19.83
CA ASP A 340 18.84 12.93 -18.73
C ASP A 340 18.05 12.37 -17.54
N GLU A 341 18.74 11.55 -16.73
CA GLU A 341 18.15 10.81 -15.62
C GLU A 341 17.49 11.74 -14.61
N ARG A 342 17.96 12.99 -14.50
CA ARG A 342 17.43 13.97 -13.53
C ARG A 342 16.09 14.52 -13.98
N HIS A 343 15.92 14.76 -15.29
CA HIS A 343 14.66 15.22 -15.83
C HIS A 343 13.56 14.16 -15.70
N LEU A 344 13.87 12.89 -15.99
CA LEU A 344 12.93 11.78 -15.82
C LEU A 344 12.56 11.55 -14.35
N ASP A 345 13.54 11.64 -13.45
CA ASP A 345 13.31 11.53 -12.00
C ASP A 345 12.33 12.60 -11.52
N TRP A 346 12.54 13.86 -11.93
CA TRP A 346 11.64 14.97 -11.64
C TRP A 346 10.23 14.75 -12.21
N ILE A 347 10.09 14.22 -13.43
CA ILE A 347 8.76 13.92 -14.01
C ILE A 347 8.03 12.84 -13.19
N VAL A 348 8.72 11.74 -12.88
CA VAL A 348 8.12 10.60 -12.14
C VAL A 348 7.70 11.05 -10.74
N GLU A 349 8.52 11.86 -10.08
CA GLU A 349 8.23 12.41 -8.75
C GLU A 349 7.09 13.44 -8.80
N THR A 350 7.24 14.52 -9.58
CA THR A 350 6.32 15.66 -9.57
C THR A 350 4.94 15.28 -10.09
N ALA A 351 4.85 14.35 -11.05
CA ALA A 351 3.56 13.86 -11.53
C ALA A 351 2.93 12.83 -10.57
N GLU A 352 3.63 12.45 -9.49
CA GLU A 352 3.30 11.30 -8.64
C GLU A 352 2.90 10.09 -9.53
N ALA A 353 3.70 9.83 -10.57
CA ALA A 353 3.36 8.84 -11.58
C ALA A 353 3.33 7.42 -10.98
N THR A 354 4.05 7.22 -9.87
CA THR A 354 4.03 6.02 -9.03
C THR A 354 2.64 5.60 -8.58
N GLU A 355 1.74 6.55 -8.30
CA GLU A 355 0.36 6.28 -7.88
C GLU A 355 -0.51 5.74 -9.02
N SER A 356 -0.09 5.92 -10.29
CA SER A 356 -0.87 5.56 -11.46
C SER A 356 0.01 5.03 -12.61
N PRO A 357 0.06 3.71 -12.79
CA PRO A 357 0.79 3.06 -13.89
C PRO A 357 0.45 3.53 -15.30
N VAL A 358 -0.73 4.11 -15.54
CA VAL A 358 -1.06 4.70 -16.85
C VAL A 358 -0.16 5.89 -17.17
N TYR A 359 0.13 6.76 -16.19
CA TYR A 359 1.07 7.87 -16.40
C TYR A 359 2.50 7.37 -16.62
N LEU A 360 2.90 6.29 -15.94
CA LEU A 360 4.21 5.67 -16.18
C LEU A 360 4.30 5.08 -17.60
N GLN A 361 3.24 4.43 -18.07
CA GLN A 361 3.18 3.91 -19.44
C GLN A 361 3.26 5.04 -20.47
N ILE A 362 2.50 6.12 -20.27
CA ILE A 362 2.55 7.31 -21.13
C ILE A 362 3.96 7.91 -21.13
N ALA A 363 4.55 8.15 -19.95
CA ALA A 363 5.90 8.69 -19.84
C ALA A 363 6.92 7.80 -20.56
N ARG A 364 6.82 6.47 -20.41
CA ARG A 364 7.67 5.51 -21.11
C ARG A 364 7.52 5.56 -22.63
N GLU A 365 6.29 5.61 -23.12
CA GLU A 365 6.02 5.72 -24.57
C GLU A 365 6.60 7.03 -25.12
N LEU A 366 6.41 8.14 -24.41
CA LEU A 366 6.97 9.45 -24.80
C LEU A 366 8.50 9.45 -24.77
N HIS A 367 9.10 8.84 -23.74
CA HIS A 367 10.55 8.75 -23.59
C HIS A 367 11.21 7.98 -24.75
N ARG A 368 10.70 6.79 -25.08
CA ARG A 368 11.18 5.95 -26.20
C ARG A 368 11.18 6.64 -27.56
N HIS A 369 10.41 7.71 -27.70
CA HIS A 369 10.28 8.47 -28.93
C HIS A 369 10.92 9.87 -28.86
N GLY A 370 11.71 10.15 -27.81
CA GLY A 370 12.39 11.45 -27.62
C GLY A 370 11.43 12.62 -27.39
N ALA A 371 10.16 12.36 -27.07
CA ALA A 371 9.15 13.40 -26.91
C ALA A 371 9.22 14.11 -25.56
N LEU A 372 9.94 13.55 -24.59
CA LEU A 372 10.21 14.18 -23.29
C LEU A 372 11.45 15.11 -23.32
N GLU A 373 12.34 14.99 -24.32
CA GLU A 373 13.68 15.60 -24.33
C GLU A 373 13.78 16.89 -25.16
N HIS A 374 12.66 17.60 -25.41
CA HIS A 374 12.69 18.78 -26.29
C HIS A 374 13.31 20.02 -25.61
N GLU A 375 14.64 20.01 -25.41
CA GLU A 375 15.48 21.19 -25.15
C GLU A 375 15.92 21.87 -26.46
N GLY A 376 14.95 22.20 -27.33
CA GLY A 376 15.22 22.93 -28.57
C GLY A 376 14.94 24.43 -28.43
N PRO A 377 15.80 25.34 -28.93
CA PRO A 377 15.57 26.79 -28.91
C PRO A 377 14.34 27.26 -29.72
N ASP A 378 13.71 26.36 -30.50
CA ASP A 378 12.45 26.58 -31.24
C ASP A 378 11.22 25.92 -30.57
N ALA A 379 11.31 25.48 -29.31
CA ALA A 379 10.17 24.92 -28.58
C ALA A 379 9.06 25.97 -28.42
N GLY A 380 7.87 25.69 -28.97
CA GLY A 380 6.72 26.60 -28.96
C GLY A 380 6.23 27.02 -27.55
N PRO A 381 5.14 27.82 -27.46
CA PRO A 381 4.67 28.51 -26.24
C PRO A 381 4.25 27.64 -25.04
N ARG A 382 4.54 26.34 -25.05
CA ARG A 382 4.33 25.36 -23.97
C ARG A 382 5.66 24.88 -23.39
N TYR A 383 6.56 25.82 -23.08
CA TYR A 383 7.76 25.55 -22.31
C TYR A 383 7.37 25.02 -20.93
N LEU A 384 8.00 23.91 -20.52
CA LEU A 384 7.82 23.31 -19.22
C LEU A 384 8.74 24.05 -18.26
N ASP A 385 8.19 25.03 -17.54
CA ASP A 385 8.94 25.69 -16.48
C ASP A 385 9.27 24.64 -15.41
N SER A 386 10.54 24.28 -15.29
CA SER A 386 11.08 23.37 -14.28
C SER A 386 10.88 23.90 -12.85
N HIS A 387 10.43 25.15 -12.70
CA HIS A 387 9.97 25.73 -11.43
C HIS A 387 8.49 25.48 -11.11
N SER A 388 7.70 24.88 -12.02
CA SER A 388 6.28 24.61 -11.77
C SER A 388 6.07 23.41 -10.83
N ARG A 389 5.76 23.71 -9.57
CA ARG A 389 5.55 22.73 -8.48
C ARG A 389 4.23 21.95 -8.55
N ASP A 390 3.38 22.14 -9.58
CA ASP A 390 2.00 21.62 -9.58
C ASP A 390 1.84 20.29 -10.34
N ARG A 391 1.63 19.21 -9.55
CA ARG A 391 1.34 17.84 -10.01
C ARG A 391 0.28 17.77 -11.11
N GLY A 392 -0.81 18.52 -10.97
CA GLY A 392 -1.95 18.45 -11.89
C GLY A 392 -1.60 18.97 -13.28
N THR A 393 -0.77 20.02 -13.36
CA THR A 393 -0.30 20.60 -14.62
C THR A 393 0.60 19.63 -15.38
N LEU A 394 1.56 18.98 -14.69
CA LEU A 394 2.46 18.02 -15.33
C LEU A 394 1.70 16.77 -15.84
N ARG A 395 0.73 16.27 -15.07
CA ARG A 395 -0.16 15.17 -15.50
C ARG A 395 -0.95 15.51 -16.77
N LEU A 396 -1.46 16.74 -16.88
CA LEU A 396 -2.16 17.20 -18.08
C LEU A 396 -1.20 17.27 -19.27
N TRP A 397 -0.01 17.86 -19.07
CA TRP A 397 1.00 17.97 -20.12
C TRP A 397 1.38 16.60 -20.69
N LEU A 398 1.65 15.59 -19.84
CA LEU A 398 1.94 14.22 -20.29
C LEU A 398 0.82 13.65 -21.19
N LEU A 399 -0.44 13.89 -20.84
CA LEU A 399 -1.59 13.42 -21.62
C LEU A 399 -1.72 14.17 -22.96
N GLU A 400 -1.49 15.47 -22.98
CA GLU A 400 -1.52 16.29 -24.21
C GLU A 400 -0.40 15.93 -25.17
N THR A 401 0.83 15.79 -24.67
CA THR A 401 1.98 15.36 -25.49
C THR A 401 1.76 13.95 -26.06
N TRP A 402 1.12 13.07 -25.29
CA TRP A 402 0.75 11.73 -25.74
C TRP A 402 -0.35 11.74 -26.81
N ASP A 403 -1.41 12.54 -26.65
CA ASP A 403 -2.44 12.76 -27.69
C ASP A 403 -1.80 13.26 -28.99
N GLU A 404 -0.94 14.27 -28.89
CA GLU A 404 -0.24 14.84 -30.05
C GLU A 404 0.67 13.82 -30.75
N ALA A 405 1.40 12.99 -29.99
CA ALA A 405 2.25 11.94 -30.53
C ALA A 405 1.43 10.80 -31.19
N LEU A 406 0.27 10.44 -30.64
CA LEU A 406 -0.70 9.51 -31.25
C LEU A 406 -1.25 10.05 -32.56
N CYS A 407 -1.75 11.29 -32.55
CA CYS A 407 -2.29 11.97 -33.72
C CYS A 407 -1.25 12.09 -34.84
N ALA A 408 -0.01 12.47 -34.49
CA ALA A 408 1.09 12.61 -35.44
C ALA A 408 1.58 11.26 -36.04
N GLY A 409 1.08 10.12 -35.54
CA GLY A 409 1.55 8.80 -35.98
C GLY A 409 2.95 8.44 -35.47
N ARG A 410 3.47 9.18 -34.49
CA ARG A 410 4.75 8.86 -33.82
C ARG A 410 4.60 7.60 -32.96
N LEU A 411 3.44 7.46 -32.32
CA LEU A 411 3.02 6.28 -31.56
C LEU A 411 2.15 5.34 -32.41
N ARG A 412 2.25 4.02 -32.15
CA ARG A 412 1.48 2.96 -32.84
C ARG A 412 1.66 3.00 -34.37
N LYS A 413 2.91 2.95 -34.84
CA LYS A 413 3.27 3.05 -36.27
C LYS A 413 2.77 1.85 -37.11
N ASP A 414 2.51 0.74 -36.46
CA ASP A 414 1.94 -0.50 -37.02
C ASP A 414 0.48 -0.33 -37.48
N VAL A 415 -0.22 0.70 -36.98
CA VAL A 415 -1.60 0.99 -37.35
C VAL A 415 -1.62 1.90 -38.59
N ALA A 416 -1.97 1.32 -39.74
CA ALA A 416 -2.20 2.03 -40.99
C ALA A 416 -3.47 2.91 -40.92
N LEU A 417 -3.32 4.11 -40.35
CA LEU A 417 -4.29 5.20 -40.30
C LEU A 417 -3.55 6.52 -40.49
N ASP A 418 -4.09 7.42 -41.29
CA ASP A 418 -3.49 8.74 -41.49
C ASP A 418 -3.68 9.66 -40.25
N ARG A 419 -3.01 10.82 -40.24
CA ARG A 419 -3.09 11.78 -39.13
C ARG A 419 -4.51 12.30 -38.88
N ARG A 420 -5.33 12.41 -39.93
CA ARG A 420 -6.69 12.94 -39.87
C ARG A 420 -7.67 11.89 -39.38
N GLU A 421 -7.58 10.66 -39.88
CA GLU A 421 -8.33 9.49 -39.42
C GLU A 421 -8.07 9.19 -37.95
N ARG A 422 -6.81 9.30 -37.51
CA ARG A 422 -6.44 9.20 -36.08
C ARG A 422 -7.16 10.28 -35.27
N ARG A 423 -7.06 11.54 -35.70
CA ARG A 423 -7.73 12.66 -35.03
C ARG A 423 -9.25 12.46 -34.95
N ASP A 424 -9.90 12.10 -36.06
CA ASP A 424 -11.34 11.88 -36.11
C ASP A 424 -11.78 10.72 -35.19
N ALA A 425 -10.98 9.66 -35.09
CA ALA A 425 -11.21 8.57 -34.14
C ALA A 425 -11.15 9.05 -32.68
N LEU A 426 -10.15 9.87 -32.34
CA LEU A 426 -10.02 10.46 -31.00
C LEU A 426 -11.17 11.41 -30.67
N GLU A 427 -11.69 12.18 -31.63
CA GLU A 427 -12.84 13.06 -31.39
C GLU A 427 -14.12 12.28 -31.08
N VAL A 428 -14.38 11.17 -31.78
CA VAL A 428 -15.52 10.30 -31.47
C VAL A 428 -15.39 9.68 -30.08
N VAL A 429 -14.20 9.18 -29.72
CA VAL A 429 -13.95 8.62 -28.40
C VAL A 429 -14.06 9.69 -27.31
N SER A 430 -13.63 10.93 -27.57
CA SER A 430 -13.84 12.08 -26.69
C SER A 430 -15.31 12.34 -26.39
N ALA A 431 -16.17 12.32 -27.42
CA ALA A 431 -17.61 12.49 -27.24
C ALA A 431 -18.22 11.36 -26.39
N LEU A 432 -17.89 10.10 -26.70
CA LEU A 432 -18.38 8.93 -25.96
C LEU A 432 -17.86 8.92 -24.51
N ALA A 433 -16.61 9.33 -24.29
CA ALA A 433 -16.04 9.46 -22.96
C ALA A 433 -16.85 10.46 -22.12
N CYS A 434 -17.15 11.63 -22.67
CA CYS A 434 -17.95 12.67 -22.01
C CYS A 434 -19.36 12.15 -21.62
N VAL A 435 -20.02 11.39 -22.49
CA VAL A 435 -21.29 10.72 -22.17
C VAL A 435 -21.12 9.76 -20.99
N GLY A 436 -20.10 8.90 -21.02
CA GLY A 436 -19.82 7.94 -19.95
C GLY A 436 -19.52 8.60 -18.60
N LEU A 437 -18.80 9.73 -18.60
CA LEU A 437 -18.51 10.50 -17.38
C LEU A 437 -19.78 11.06 -16.73
N LEU A 438 -20.71 11.59 -17.53
CA LEU A 438 -21.96 12.17 -17.06
C LEU A 438 -22.95 11.12 -16.54
N GLN A 439 -22.83 9.87 -17.03
CA GLN A 439 -23.68 8.76 -16.65
C GLN A 439 -23.05 7.80 -15.62
N ASP A 440 -21.81 8.04 -15.18
CA ASP A 440 -21.02 7.12 -14.32
C ASP A 440 -20.89 5.70 -14.92
N LYS A 441 -20.48 5.63 -16.20
CA LYS A 441 -20.31 4.38 -16.96
C LYS A 441 -18.96 4.31 -17.68
N LEU A 442 -18.35 3.11 -17.66
CA LEU A 442 -17.18 2.77 -18.47
C LEU A 442 -17.54 2.21 -19.86
N GLU A 443 -18.76 1.70 -20.01
CA GLU A 443 -19.30 1.18 -21.27
C GLU A 443 -20.39 2.13 -21.77
N VAL A 444 -20.21 2.65 -22.98
CA VAL A 444 -21.10 3.66 -23.58
C VAL A 444 -21.60 3.14 -24.92
N GLY A 445 -22.92 3.04 -25.06
CA GLY A 445 -23.56 2.65 -26.31
C GLY A 445 -23.61 3.81 -27.31
N PHE A 446 -23.52 3.53 -28.61
CA PHE A 446 -23.70 4.57 -29.64
C PHE A 446 -25.09 5.22 -29.57
N GLY A 447 -26.11 4.45 -29.14
CA GLY A 447 -27.46 4.97 -28.92
C GLY A 447 -27.56 6.01 -27.79
N GLU A 448 -26.65 5.99 -26.82
CA GLU A 448 -26.61 6.97 -25.74
C GLU A 448 -26.17 8.36 -26.23
N LEU A 449 -25.48 8.43 -27.38
CA LEU A 449 -25.12 9.68 -28.06
C LEU A 449 -26.15 10.09 -29.13
N LEU A 450 -26.70 9.13 -29.88
CA LEU A 450 -27.54 9.38 -31.07
C LEU A 450 -29.04 9.59 -30.81
N ASP A 451 -29.58 9.14 -29.67
CA ASP A 451 -31.02 9.16 -29.37
C ASP A 451 -31.89 8.44 -30.45
N THR A 452 -33.21 8.70 -30.48
CA THR A 452 -34.21 8.17 -31.41
C THR A 452 -34.23 8.94 -32.74
N ASP A 453 -33.72 10.18 -32.75
CA ASP A 453 -33.61 11.06 -33.92
C ASP A 453 -32.27 11.82 -33.87
N VAL A 454 -31.41 11.64 -34.88
CA VAL A 454 -30.06 12.24 -34.91
C VAL A 454 -30.11 13.75 -35.15
N HIS A 455 -31.13 14.24 -35.86
CA HIS A 455 -31.21 15.63 -36.33
C HIS A 455 -32.48 16.31 -35.85
N PRO A 456 -32.63 16.55 -34.53
CA PRO A 456 -33.83 17.16 -33.99
C PRO A 456 -34.07 18.54 -34.61
N GLY A 457 -35.31 18.77 -35.07
CA GLY A 457 -35.74 20.06 -35.61
C GLY A 457 -35.52 21.22 -34.63
N PRO A 458 -35.47 22.48 -35.09
CA PRO A 458 -35.20 23.65 -34.24
C PRO A 458 -36.21 23.79 -33.09
N VAL A 459 -37.46 23.38 -33.30
CA VAL A 459 -38.52 23.37 -32.26
C VAL A 459 -38.21 22.38 -31.15
N ARG A 460 -37.83 21.13 -31.49
CA ARG A 460 -37.48 20.09 -30.52
C ARG A 460 -36.21 20.47 -29.73
N ARG A 461 -35.23 21.10 -30.40
CA ARG A 461 -34.05 21.67 -29.72
C ARG A 461 -34.39 22.80 -28.76
N ALA A 462 -35.34 23.66 -29.12
CA ALA A 462 -35.84 24.71 -28.24
C ALA A 462 -36.62 24.12 -27.05
N GLN A 463 -37.42 23.08 -27.28
CA GLN A 463 -38.12 22.34 -26.23
C GLN A 463 -37.16 21.65 -25.27
N ALA A 464 -36.17 20.89 -25.76
CA ALA A 464 -35.16 20.24 -24.92
C ALA A 464 -34.36 21.25 -24.07
N ARG A 465 -34.03 22.41 -24.64
CA ARG A 465 -33.41 23.53 -23.90
C ARG A 465 -34.33 24.11 -22.84
N ALA A 466 -35.60 24.34 -23.19
CA ALA A 466 -36.60 24.83 -22.26
C ALA A 466 -36.77 23.81 -21.12
N GLU A 467 -37.05 22.55 -21.42
CA GLU A 467 -37.20 21.46 -20.45
C GLU A 467 -35.98 21.33 -19.54
N HIS A 468 -34.76 21.45 -20.08
CA HIS A 468 -33.55 21.48 -19.26
C HIS A 468 -33.52 22.69 -18.31
N ALA A 469 -33.91 23.88 -18.76
CA ALA A 469 -34.00 25.07 -17.91
C ALA A 469 -35.11 24.94 -16.85
N TRP A 470 -36.29 24.42 -17.22
CA TRP A 470 -37.42 24.15 -16.32
C TRP A 470 -37.07 23.11 -15.25
N THR A 471 -36.40 22.02 -15.65
CA THR A 471 -35.94 20.98 -14.72
C THR A 471 -34.80 21.50 -13.84
N SER A 472 -33.89 22.33 -14.36
CA SER A 472 -32.80 22.92 -13.56
C SER A 472 -33.29 23.84 -12.43
N GLY A 473 -34.54 24.36 -12.52
CA GLY A 473 -35.15 25.26 -11.54
C GLY A 473 -36.00 24.61 -10.42
N ARG A 474 -36.39 23.33 -10.50
CA ARG A 474 -37.22 22.68 -9.46
C ARG A 474 -36.39 22.05 -8.34
N SER A 475 -36.80 22.32 -7.10
CA SER A 475 -36.35 21.65 -5.87
C SER A 475 -36.58 20.14 -5.92
N PHE A 476 -35.67 19.40 -5.29
CA PHE A 476 -35.74 17.96 -5.06
C PHE A 476 -37.08 17.54 -4.45
N ASP A 477 -37.56 16.36 -4.83
CA ASP A 477 -38.72 15.74 -4.19
C ASP A 477 -38.36 15.26 -2.77
N ARG A 478 -39.36 15.12 -1.88
CA ARG A 478 -39.18 14.84 -0.42
C ARG A 478 -38.33 13.58 -0.11
N TYR A 479 -38.09 12.72 -1.10
CA TYR A 479 -37.33 11.47 -0.99
C TYR A 479 -35.98 11.45 -1.71
N GLY A 480 -35.51 12.58 -2.27
CA GLY A 480 -34.16 12.71 -2.85
C GLY A 480 -33.88 11.87 -4.11
N ARG A 481 -34.85 11.12 -4.65
CA ARG A 481 -34.72 10.41 -5.93
C ARG A 481 -35.08 11.33 -7.09
N ARG A 482 -34.06 11.88 -7.74
CA ARG A 482 -34.17 12.27 -9.14
C ARG A 482 -33.68 11.08 -9.97
N GLY A 483 -34.43 10.64 -10.97
CA GLY A 483 -33.86 9.81 -12.04
C GLY A 483 -32.72 10.60 -12.67
N ASN A 484 -31.52 10.03 -12.71
CA ASN A 484 -30.35 10.66 -13.33
C ASN A 484 -30.50 10.55 -14.86
N ASP A 485 -31.52 11.22 -15.41
CA ASP A 485 -31.90 11.04 -16.80
C ASP A 485 -31.04 11.97 -17.67
N PHE A 486 -30.01 11.37 -18.25
CA PHE A 486 -29.17 12.00 -19.26
C PHE A 486 -30.05 12.55 -20.40
N SER A 487 -30.25 13.87 -20.40
CA SER A 487 -31.27 14.52 -21.23
C SER A 487 -30.83 14.73 -22.69
N GLU A 488 -31.81 14.95 -23.57
CA GLU A 488 -31.58 15.29 -24.99
C GLU A 488 -30.68 16.54 -25.15
N TRP A 489 -30.78 17.49 -24.21
CA TRP A 489 -29.90 18.67 -24.20
C TRP A 489 -28.42 18.31 -24.02
N HIS A 490 -28.08 17.37 -23.12
CA HIS A 490 -26.69 16.92 -22.92
C HIS A 490 -26.15 16.26 -24.19
N ARG A 491 -26.94 15.36 -24.79
CA ARG A 491 -26.63 14.72 -26.08
C ARG A 491 -26.31 15.76 -27.14
N GLN A 492 -27.19 16.75 -27.27
CA GLN A 492 -27.04 17.78 -28.29
C GLN A 492 -25.76 18.62 -28.10
N GLN A 493 -25.43 19.01 -26.87
CA GLN A 493 -24.20 19.77 -26.61
C GLN A 493 -22.94 18.97 -26.99
N ILE A 494 -22.90 17.69 -26.63
CA ILE A 494 -21.76 16.81 -26.95
C ILE A 494 -21.69 16.55 -28.46
N TRP A 495 -22.84 16.32 -29.11
CA TRP A 495 -22.94 16.12 -30.55
C TRP A 495 -22.49 17.34 -31.36
N ASP A 496 -22.90 18.54 -30.94
CA ASP A 496 -22.51 19.80 -31.58
C ASP A 496 -20.98 19.99 -31.52
N VAL A 497 -20.34 19.68 -30.39
CA VAL A 497 -18.87 19.72 -30.23
C VAL A 497 -18.19 18.68 -31.12
N LEU A 498 -18.69 17.45 -31.14
CA LEU A 498 -18.16 16.39 -32.00
C LEU A 498 -18.15 16.82 -33.47
N CYS A 499 -19.30 17.30 -33.97
CA CYS A 499 -19.44 17.72 -35.37
C CYS A 499 -18.54 18.91 -35.74
N GLN A 500 -18.22 19.79 -34.79
CA GLN A 500 -17.32 20.93 -35.01
C GLN A 500 -15.85 20.51 -35.10
N ARG A 501 -15.47 19.45 -34.40
CA ARG A 501 -14.07 19.01 -34.31
C ARG A 501 -13.66 17.95 -35.33
N LEU A 502 -14.64 17.24 -35.90
CA LEU A 502 -14.43 16.25 -36.96
C LEU A 502 -14.01 16.90 -38.29
N GLY A 503 -13.30 16.13 -39.11
CA GLY A 503 -13.03 16.47 -40.49
C GLY A 503 -14.30 16.72 -41.31
N GLN A 504 -14.24 17.66 -42.25
CA GLN A 504 -15.38 18.05 -43.10
C GLN A 504 -16.14 16.88 -43.75
N GLU A 505 -15.46 15.80 -44.15
CA GLU A 505 -16.11 14.63 -44.75
C GLU A 505 -16.94 13.85 -43.72
N GLU A 506 -16.37 13.56 -42.54
CA GLU A 506 -17.07 12.87 -41.46
C GLU A 506 -18.21 13.71 -40.89
N THR A 507 -18.01 15.02 -40.74
CA THR A 507 -19.09 15.94 -40.34
C THR A 507 -20.25 15.91 -41.34
N ARG A 508 -19.98 15.87 -42.65
CA ARG A 508 -21.03 15.75 -43.67
C ARG A 508 -21.78 14.42 -43.56
N ARG A 509 -21.06 13.31 -43.35
CA ARG A 509 -21.63 11.97 -43.17
C ARG A 509 -22.53 11.90 -41.94
N LEU A 510 -22.10 12.44 -40.81
CA LEU A 510 -22.90 12.46 -39.58
C LEU A 510 -24.09 13.42 -39.66
N ARG A 511 -23.93 14.61 -40.26
CA ARG A 511 -25.01 15.61 -40.34
C ARG A 511 -26.09 15.32 -41.39
N ARG A 512 -25.79 14.50 -42.41
CA ARG A 512 -26.74 14.15 -43.48
C ARG A 512 -27.20 12.69 -43.43
N GLY A 513 -26.52 11.87 -42.62
CA GLY A 513 -26.80 10.44 -42.53
C GLY A 513 -28.03 10.11 -41.69
N ASN A 514 -28.69 9.00 -42.02
CA ASN A 514 -29.72 8.41 -41.17
C ASN A 514 -29.10 7.72 -39.92
N MET A 515 -29.93 7.23 -39.01
CA MET A 515 -29.49 6.57 -37.76
C MET A 515 -28.46 5.45 -38.00
N ASP A 516 -28.70 4.58 -38.98
CA ASP A 516 -27.81 3.44 -39.26
C ASP A 516 -26.50 3.87 -39.91
N GLN A 517 -26.52 4.88 -40.78
CA GLN A 517 -25.32 5.49 -41.34
C GLN A 517 -24.47 6.18 -40.27
N CYS A 518 -25.11 6.88 -39.32
CA CYS A 518 -24.42 7.49 -38.19
C CYS A 518 -23.81 6.42 -37.26
N ARG A 519 -24.56 5.36 -36.94
CA ARG A 519 -24.05 4.21 -36.17
C ARG A 519 -22.87 3.54 -36.86
N ALA A 520 -22.95 3.31 -38.17
CA ALA A 520 -21.87 2.71 -38.94
C ALA A 520 -20.62 3.60 -38.95
N ALA A 521 -20.79 4.92 -39.09
CA ALA A 521 -19.69 5.88 -39.02
C ALA A 521 -19.02 5.88 -37.62
N LEU A 522 -19.81 5.94 -36.55
CA LEU A 522 -19.31 5.84 -35.17
C LEU A 522 -18.62 4.51 -34.91
N ALA A 523 -19.19 3.38 -35.37
CA ALA A 523 -18.60 2.05 -35.21
C ALA A 523 -17.26 1.93 -35.95
N ARG A 524 -17.14 2.52 -37.14
CA ARG A 524 -15.88 2.54 -37.90
C ARG A 524 -14.80 3.35 -37.16
N LEU A 525 -15.13 4.56 -36.70
CA LEU A 525 -14.19 5.41 -35.97
C LEU A 525 -13.82 4.82 -34.59
N ALA A 526 -14.78 4.20 -33.91
CA ALA A 526 -14.53 3.44 -32.68
C ALA A 526 -13.60 2.24 -32.93
N ARG A 527 -13.76 1.53 -34.05
CA ARG A 527 -12.84 0.45 -34.45
C ARG A 527 -11.43 0.97 -34.76
N SER A 528 -11.32 2.16 -35.36
CA SER A 528 -10.02 2.82 -35.52
C SER A 528 -9.37 3.15 -34.18
N ALA A 529 -10.15 3.63 -33.20
CA ALA A 529 -9.64 3.88 -31.85
C ALA A 529 -9.30 2.59 -31.08
N ASP A 530 -10.03 1.50 -31.31
CA ASP A 530 -9.72 0.16 -30.81
C ASP A 530 -8.39 -0.36 -31.37
N ARG A 531 -8.14 -0.17 -32.68
CA ARG A 531 -6.83 -0.46 -33.29
C ARG A 531 -5.69 0.37 -32.69
N LEU A 532 -5.96 1.59 -32.25
CA LEU A 532 -4.99 2.45 -31.55
C LEU A 532 -4.80 2.04 -30.07
N GLY A 533 -5.60 1.12 -29.54
CA GLY A 533 -5.55 0.66 -28.15
C GLY A 533 -6.14 1.64 -27.15
N LEU A 534 -7.02 2.55 -27.58
CA LEU A 534 -7.62 3.58 -26.72
C LEU A 534 -8.86 3.08 -25.97
N VAL A 535 -9.61 2.20 -26.62
CA VAL A 535 -10.89 1.67 -26.18
C VAL A 535 -11.05 0.22 -26.64
N GLU A 536 -11.94 -0.55 -26.03
CA GLU A 536 -12.40 -1.83 -26.58
C GLU A 536 -13.67 -1.59 -27.40
N GLY A 537 -13.57 -1.83 -28.72
CA GLY A 537 -14.67 -1.62 -29.66
C GLY A 537 -15.62 -2.82 -29.76
N PHE A 538 -16.91 -2.61 -29.52
CA PHE A 538 -17.97 -3.60 -29.81
C PHE A 538 -18.88 -3.09 -30.94
N GLU A 539 -19.74 -3.98 -31.45
CA GLU A 539 -20.63 -3.65 -32.58
C GLU A 539 -21.52 -2.42 -32.34
N ARG A 540 -21.96 -2.19 -31.10
CA ARG A 540 -22.89 -1.11 -30.73
C ARG A 540 -22.46 -0.23 -29.56
N LYS A 541 -21.28 -0.49 -28.99
CA LYS A 541 -20.80 0.19 -27.78
C LYS A 541 -19.28 0.24 -27.75
N VAL A 542 -18.76 1.11 -26.91
CA VAL A 542 -17.33 1.27 -26.64
C VAL A 542 -17.10 1.14 -25.15
N ARG A 543 -16.02 0.48 -24.76
CA ARG A 543 -15.59 0.36 -23.37
C ARG A 543 -14.24 1.05 -23.17
N PHE A 544 -14.14 1.84 -22.11
CA PHE A 544 -12.88 2.47 -21.71
C PHE A 544 -12.10 1.53 -20.77
N PRO A 545 -10.86 1.10 -21.15
CA PRO A 545 -10.04 0.25 -20.29
C PRO A 545 -9.44 1.02 -19.10
N HIS A 546 -9.23 2.33 -19.24
CA HIS A 546 -8.55 3.16 -18.25
C HIS A 546 -9.38 4.41 -17.88
N SER A 547 -9.74 4.52 -16.59
CA SER A 547 -10.43 5.67 -15.98
C SER A 547 -9.78 7.03 -16.30
N ILE A 548 -8.45 7.09 -16.31
CA ILE A 548 -7.69 8.33 -16.57
C ILE A 548 -7.79 8.74 -18.04
N ILE A 549 -7.72 7.78 -18.95
CA ILE A 549 -7.86 8.02 -20.39
C ILE A 549 -9.28 8.48 -20.70
N GLN A 550 -10.30 7.87 -20.09
CA GLN A 550 -11.68 8.36 -20.18
C GLN A 550 -11.80 9.79 -19.63
N ALA A 551 -11.20 10.06 -18.47
CA ALA A 551 -11.23 11.40 -17.87
C ALA A 551 -10.57 12.45 -18.78
N TYR A 552 -9.43 12.13 -19.40
CA TYR A 552 -8.75 13.02 -20.35
C TYR A 552 -9.57 13.25 -21.62
N PHE A 553 -10.12 12.19 -22.21
CA PHE A 553 -10.94 12.30 -23.42
C PHE A 553 -12.24 13.08 -23.18
N GLY A 554 -12.86 12.93 -22.01
CA GLY A 554 -13.98 13.76 -21.59
C GLY A 554 -13.58 15.22 -21.32
N TYR A 555 -12.40 15.44 -20.70
CA TYR A 555 -11.82 16.78 -20.55
C TYR A 555 -11.70 17.50 -21.90
N ARG A 556 -11.29 16.84 -22.99
CA ARG A 556 -11.19 17.47 -24.33
C ARG A 556 -12.52 18.10 -24.78
N VAL A 557 -13.65 17.45 -24.51
CA VAL A 557 -14.99 17.98 -24.84
C VAL A 557 -15.35 19.14 -23.92
N LEU A 558 -15.14 18.97 -22.61
CA LEU A 558 -15.44 19.99 -21.61
C LEU A 558 -14.59 21.26 -21.81
N ASN A 559 -13.32 21.11 -22.17
CA ASN A 559 -12.39 22.20 -22.47
C ASN A 559 -12.84 23.01 -23.68
N HIS A 560 -13.32 22.34 -24.74
CA HIS A 560 -13.86 23.01 -25.92
C HIS A 560 -15.15 23.79 -25.64
N LEU A 561 -15.99 23.31 -24.72
CA LEU A 561 -17.19 24.04 -24.29
C LEU A 561 -16.87 25.30 -23.48
N GLY A 562 -15.68 25.36 -22.88
CA GLY A 562 -15.30 26.36 -21.89
C GLY A 562 -15.94 26.10 -20.52
N GLU A 563 -15.33 26.66 -19.47
CA GLU A 563 -15.66 26.34 -18.06
C GLU A 563 -17.15 26.52 -17.74
N ARG A 564 -17.79 27.59 -18.23
CA ARG A 564 -19.20 27.89 -17.94
C ARG A 564 -20.14 26.81 -18.47
N ARG A 565 -20.05 26.50 -19.77
CA ARG A 565 -20.92 25.50 -20.41
C ARG A 565 -20.60 24.09 -19.92
N ALA A 566 -19.33 23.80 -19.65
CA ALA A 566 -18.94 22.57 -18.98
C ALA A 566 -19.58 22.45 -17.58
N GLY A 567 -19.57 23.53 -16.80
CA GLY A 567 -20.23 23.60 -15.49
C GLY A 567 -21.74 23.37 -15.55
N GLU A 568 -22.42 23.93 -16.56
CA GLU A 568 -23.84 23.68 -16.83
C GLU A 568 -24.08 22.21 -17.21
N LEU A 569 -23.22 21.61 -18.04
CA LEU A 569 -23.30 20.22 -18.49
C LEU A 569 -23.14 19.20 -17.36
N VAL A 570 -22.28 19.47 -16.37
CA VAL A 570 -22.00 18.52 -15.28
C VAL A 570 -22.92 18.67 -14.07
N GLU A 571 -23.69 19.76 -13.96
CA GLU A 571 -24.49 20.08 -12.77
C GLU A 571 -25.46 18.94 -12.38
N GLN A 572 -26.02 18.24 -13.37
CA GLN A 572 -26.89 17.09 -13.14
C GLN A 572 -26.11 15.88 -12.58
N ALA A 573 -24.94 15.57 -13.15
CA ALA A 573 -24.06 14.49 -12.68
C ALA A 573 -23.52 14.74 -11.26
N LEU A 574 -23.46 16.01 -10.83
CA LEU A 574 -23.12 16.38 -9.45
C LEU A 574 -24.25 16.11 -8.44
N SER A 575 -25.47 15.77 -8.87
CA SER A 575 -26.59 15.41 -8.00
C SER A 575 -26.49 13.94 -7.52
N PRO A 576 -27.13 13.55 -6.40
CA PRO A 576 -27.15 12.15 -5.94
C PRO A 576 -27.64 11.18 -7.04
N PRO A 577 -26.99 10.02 -7.27
CA PRO A 577 -26.01 9.31 -6.41
C PRO A 577 -24.55 9.84 -6.45
N GLY A 578 -24.29 10.90 -7.22
CA GLY A 578 -23.04 11.64 -7.29
C GLY A 578 -22.05 11.21 -8.35
N PRO A 579 -21.08 12.09 -8.67
CA PRO A 579 -20.24 11.93 -9.83
C PRO A 579 -19.28 10.75 -9.66
N SER A 580 -18.84 10.22 -10.80
CA SER A 580 -17.72 9.30 -10.86
C SER A 580 -16.41 10.01 -10.48
N ARG A 581 -15.41 9.24 -10.06
CA ARG A 581 -14.08 9.80 -9.79
C ARG A 581 -13.44 10.32 -11.07
N GLU A 582 -13.73 9.68 -12.19
CA GLU A 582 -13.30 10.05 -13.53
C GLU A 582 -13.79 11.44 -13.91
N LEU A 583 -15.06 11.78 -13.59
CA LEU A 583 -15.59 13.10 -13.84
C LEU A 583 -14.89 14.16 -12.99
N LEU A 584 -14.61 13.87 -11.72
CA LEU A 584 -13.83 14.78 -10.85
C LEU A 584 -12.43 15.02 -11.41
N MET A 585 -11.75 13.97 -11.89
CA MET A 585 -10.46 14.09 -12.57
C MET A 585 -10.55 14.98 -13.82
N SER A 586 -11.58 14.82 -14.67
CA SER A 586 -11.79 15.68 -15.83
C SER A 586 -11.98 17.15 -15.46
N LEU A 587 -12.67 17.43 -14.35
CA LEU A 587 -12.86 18.80 -13.86
C LEU A 587 -11.56 19.42 -13.31
N VAL A 588 -10.71 18.61 -12.66
CA VAL A 588 -9.36 19.05 -12.26
C VAL A 588 -8.52 19.36 -13.51
N LEU A 589 -8.51 18.48 -14.51
CA LEU A 589 -7.81 18.72 -15.79
C LEU A 589 -8.34 19.98 -16.50
N LEU A 590 -9.65 20.23 -16.43
CA LEU A 590 -10.27 21.46 -16.96
C LEU A 590 -9.73 22.72 -16.29
N SER A 591 -9.61 22.71 -14.95
CA SER A 591 -8.99 23.80 -14.21
C SER A 591 -7.53 24.03 -14.60
N ARG A 592 -6.74 22.94 -14.71
CA ARG A 592 -5.32 23.00 -15.10
C ARG A 592 -5.09 23.49 -16.52
N GLY A 593 -5.90 23.02 -17.47
CA GLY A 593 -5.82 23.45 -18.87
C GLY A 593 -6.11 24.94 -19.04
N ARG A 594 -7.09 25.48 -18.29
CA ARG A 594 -7.35 26.92 -18.23
C ARG A 594 -6.16 27.70 -17.70
N ALA A 595 -5.58 27.26 -16.58
CA ALA A 595 -4.44 27.94 -15.97
C ALA A 595 -3.20 27.93 -16.88
N ALA A 596 -2.95 26.83 -17.59
CA ALA A 596 -1.90 26.75 -18.60
C ALA A 596 -2.14 27.74 -19.77
N ALA A 597 -3.37 27.84 -20.27
CA ALA A 597 -3.73 28.78 -21.34
C ALA A 597 -3.60 30.26 -20.92
N LEU A 598 -3.83 30.57 -19.64
CA LEU A 598 -3.61 31.91 -19.09
C LEU A 598 -2.11 32.25 -19.03
N ARG A 599 -1.26 31.31 -18.59
CA ARG A 599 0.20 31.48 -18.51
C ARG A 599 0.89 31.53 -19.88
N ALA A 600 0.29 30.93 -20.91
CA ALA A 600 0.87 30.94 -22.25
C ALA A 600 1.00 32.39 -22.79
N PRO A 601 2.14 32.75 -23.42
CA PRO A 601 2.34 34.08 -23.99
C PRO A 601 1.21 34.44 -24.95
N SER A 602 0.72 35.68 -24.89
CA SER A 602 -0.27 36.16 -25.85
C SER A 602 0.41 37.04 -26.91
N ASN A 603 -0.16 37.09 -28.12
CA ASN A 603 0.38 37.89 -29.21
C ASN A 603 0.09 39.39 -28.96
N GLY A 604 0.89 40.04 -28.13
CA GLY A 604 0.87 41.47 -27.83
C GLY A 604 -0.03 41.88 -26.66
N VAL A 605 0.16 43.11 -26.17
CA VAL A 605 -0.49 43.69 -24.97
C VAL A 605 -2.02 43.59 -25.00
N ARG A 606 -2.64 43.75 -26.17
CA ARG A 606 -4.09 43.64 -26.33
C ARG A 606 -4.62 42.23 -26.01
N GLY A 607 -3.82 41.20 -26.29
CA GLY A 607 -4.15 39.81 -25.97
C GLY A 607 -4.14 39.56 -24.45
N GLU A 608 -3.17 40.13 -23.73
CA GLU A 608 -3.07 40.00 -22.27
C GLU A 608 -4.22 40.70 -21.56
N VAL A 609 -4.52 41.94 -21.94
CA VAL A 609 -5.66 42.70 -21.39
C VAL A 609 -6.99 41.99 -21.65
N THR A 610 -7.15 41.36 -22.81
CA THR A 610 -8.38 40.60 -23.12
C THR A 610 -8.51 39.37 -22.21
N LYS A 611 -7.42 38.64 -21.96
CA LYS A 611 -7.40 37.50 -21.03
C LYS A 611 -7.76 37.94 -19.60
N GLU A 612 -7.19 39.05 -19.13
CA GLU A 612 -7.49 39.58 -17.80
C GLU A 612 -8.97 39.98 -17.63
N ILE A 613 -9.55 40.68 -18.63
CA ILE A 613 -10.96 41.05 -18.61
C ILE A 613 -11.86 39.81 -18.61
N GLU A 614 -11.53 38.80 -19.42
CA GLU A 614 -12.29 37.55 -19.47
C GLU A 614 -12.27 36.81 -18.11
N GLU A 615 -11.11 36.79 -17.45
CA GLU A 615 -10.95 36.17 -16.13
C GLU A 615 -11.68 36.94 -15.02
N LEU A 616 -11.67 38.27 -15.05
CA LEU A 616 -12.47 39.12 -14.15
C LEU A 616 -13.97 38.86 -14.32
N LEU A 617 -14.44 38.78 -15.57
CA LEU A 617 -15.84 38.49 -15.88
C LEU A 617 -16.23 37.07 -15.45
N ARG A 618 -15.34 36.09 -15.57
CA ARG A 618 -15.58 34.70 -15.13
C ARG A 618 -15.80 34.61 -13.62
N ARG A 619 -15.00 35.33 -12.83
CA ARG A 619 -15.10 35.36 -11.36
C ARG A 619 -16.31 36.16 -10.86
N SER A 620 -16.98 36.92 -11.74
CA SER A 620 -18.14 37.72 -11.35
C SER A 620 -19.34 36.83 -10.97
N PRO A 621 -20.01 37.09 -9.83
CA PRO A 621 -21.20 36.34 -9.42
C PRO A 621 -22.35 36.43 -10.43
N VAL A 622 -22.32 37.43 -11.33
CA VAL A 622 -23.30 37.64 -12.40
C VAL A 622 -23.18 36.60 -13.52
N ARG A 623 -22.00 36.00 -13.76
CA ARG A 623 -21.78 35.02 -14.83
C ARG A 623 -21.89 33.55 -14.40
N GLY A 624 -22.07 33.27 -13.11
CA GLY A 624 -22.30 31.94 -12.55
C GLY A 624 -21.28 31.52 -11.48
N HIS A 625 -21.39 30.27 -11.03
CA HIS A 625 -20.50 29.69 -10.03
C HIS A 625 -19.29 28.99 -10.67
N THR A 626 -18.09 29.18 -10.11
CA THR A 626 -16.86 28.44 -10.48
C THR A 626 -17.03 26.94 -10.26
N LEU A 627 -16.18 26.12 -10.91
CA LEU A 627 -16.23 24.67 -10.71
C LEU A 627 -16.05 24.27 -9.24
N ALA A 628 -15.11 24.89 -8.52
CA ALA A 628 -14.91 24.66 -7.08
C ALA A 628 -16.20 24.95 -6.29
N HIS A 629 -16.87 26.08 -6.56
CA HIS A 629 -18.13 26.42 -5.89
C HIS A 629 -19.23 25.40 -6.18
N ARG A 630 -19.35 24.89 -7.41
CA ARG A 630 -20.33 23.85 -7.76
C ARG A 630 -20.08 22.54 -7.03
N LEU A 631 -18.82 22.11 -6.94
CA LEU A 631 -18.42 20.92 -6.18
C LEU A 631 -18.73 21.08 -4.69
N CYS A 632 -18.44 22.24 -4.11
CA CYS A 632 -18.77 22.55 -2.72
C CYS A 632 -20.27 22.53 -2.48
N ARG A 633 -21.06 23.16 -3.36
CA ARG A 633 -22.52 23.13 -3.31
C ARG A 633 -23.05 21.70 -3.39
N ALA A 634 -22.46 20.87 -4.23
CA ALA A 634 -22.81 19.46 -4.36
C ALA A 634 -22.43 18.66 -3.10
N ALA A 635 -21.26 18.90 -2.51
CA ALA A 635 -20.82 18.28 -1.26
C ALA A 635 -21.75 18.65 -0.09
N ARG A 636 -22.11 19.93 0.05
CA ARG A 636 -23.02 20.44 1.10
C ARG A 636 -24.41 19.79 1.08
N ARG A 637 -24.88 19.38 -0.10
CA ARG A 637 -26.19 18.75 -0.30
C ARG A 637 -26.23 17.26 0.05
N ARG A 638 -25.08 16.62 0.27
CA ARG A 638 -24.99 15.20 0.61
C ARG A 638 -25.01 14.98 2.12
N THR A 639 -25.51 13.82 2.51
CA THR A 639 -25.32 13.23 3.84
C THR A 639 -23.85 12.85 4.04
N ASP A 640 -23.44 12.60 5.28
CA ASP A 640 -22.07 12.32 5.74
C ASP A 640 -21.41 11.05 5.11
N ASP A 641 -21.36 10.92 3.79
CA ASP A 641 -20.81 9.77 3.05
C ASP A 641 -19.34 10.00 2.64
N PRO A 642 -18.58 8.94 2.27
CA PRO A 642 -17.19 9.08 1.84
C PRO A 642 -17.03 9.81 0.49
N LYS A 643 -18.05 9.79 -0.39
CA LYS A 643 -18.01 10.52 -1.67
C LYS A 643 -17.95 12.03 -1.48
N THR A 644 -18.51 12.52 -0.38
CA THR A 644 -18.45 13.94 0.00
C THR A 644 -17.00 14.40 0.20
N LEU A 645 -16.14 13.53 0.75
CA LEU A 645 -14.70 13.81 0.89
C LEU A 645 -14.02 13.93 -0.48
N ASP A 646 -14.34 13.05 -1.44
CA ASP A 646 -13.76 13.11 -2.80
C ASP A 646 -14.14 14.41 -3.55
N LEU A 647 -15.35 14.93 -3.32
CA LEU A 647 -15.78 16.23 -3.86
C LEU A 647 -15.00 17.40 -3.28
N TYR A 648 -14.83 17.41 -1.96
CA TYR A 648 -14.01 18.43 -1.29
C TYR A 648 -12.54 18.34 -1.75
N ALA A 649 -12.03 17.12 -1.94
CA ALA A 649 -10.67 16.90 -2.41
C ALA A 649 -10.46 17.51 -3.81
N ALA A 650 -11.37 17.23 -4.76
CA ALA A 650 -11.36 17.85 -6.08
C ALA A 650 -11.57 19.37 -6.05
N ALA A 651 -12.42 19.87 -5.14
CA ALA A 651 -12.65 21.31 -4.97
C ALA A 651 -11.39 22.04 -4.48
N VAL A 652 -10.67 21.47 -3.50
CA VAL A 652 -9.38 21.99 -3.00
C VAL A 652 -8.35 22.03 -4.12
N GLU A 653 -8.24 20.96 -4.92
CA GLU A 653 -7.29 20.90 -6.04
C GLU A 653 -7.62 21.91 -7.15
N ILE A 654 -8.90 22.15 -7.43
CA ILE A 654 -9.32 23.17 -8.42
C ILE A 654 -9.06 24.58 -7.89
N GLU A 655 -9.40 24.85 -6.63
CA GLU A 655 -9.26 26.18 -6.02
C GLU A 655 -7.78 26.56 -5.83
N SER A 656 -6.89 25.61 -5.57
CA SER A 656 -5.45 25.88 -5.34
C SER A 656 -4.75 26.53 -6.55
N VAL A 657 -5.33 26.44 -7.74
CA VAL A 657 -4.78 27.03 -8.96
C VAL A 657 -5.26 28.45 -9.22
N GLU A 658 -6.32 28.90 -8.54
CA GLU A 658 -6.77 30.27 -8.67
C GLU A 658 -5.69 31.23 -8.15
N GLU A 659 -5.47 32.33 -8.87
CA GLU A 659 -4.52 33.37 -8.47
C GLU A 659 -4.83 33.92 -7.07
N THR A 660 -6.13 34.05 -6.76
CA THR A 660 -6.64 34.39 -5.43
C THR A 660 -7.62 33.30 -4.97
N PRO A 661 -7.18 32.29 -4.21
CA PRO A 661 -8.00 31.14 -3.79
C PRO A 661 -8.96 31.50 -2.65
N ARG A 662 -10.03 32.25 -2.95
CA ARG A 662 -10.98 32.80 -1.97
C ARG A 662 -11.83 31.74 -1.28
N LEU A 663 -12.17 30.64 -1.96
CA LEU A 663 -13.04 29.59 -1.41
C LEU A 663 -12.29 28.57 -0.56
N LEU A 664 -10.95 28.58 -0.61
CA LEU A 664 -10.15 27.54 0.05
C LEU A 664 -10.39 27.50 1.56
N GLY A 665 -10.47 28.67 2.21
CA GLY A 665 -10.80 28.77 3.63
C GLY A 665 -12.20 28.25 3.98
N ASP A 666 -13.20 28.59 3.18
CA ASP A 666 -14.58 28.09 3.38
C ASP A 666 -14.65 26.56 3.25
N ILE A 667 -13.92 26.00 2.28
CA ILE A 667 -13.86 24.56 2.05
C ILE A 667 -13.25 23.84 3.25
N VAL A 668 -12.08 24.29 3.69
CA VAL A 668 -11.34 23.67 4.79
C VAL A 668 -12.12 23.79 6.11
N GLY A 669 -12.71 24.96 6.37
CA GLY A 669 -13.54 25.18 7.55
C GLY A 669 -14.77 24.26 7.61
N GLU A 670 -15.40 23.98 6.46
CA GLU A 670 -16.51 23.03 6.37
C GLU A 670 -16.09 21.59 6.60
N VAL A 671 -15.01 21.17 5.96
CA VAL A 671 -14.45 19.82 6.13
C VAL A 671 -14.11 19.60 7.60
N ARG A 672 -13.46 20.57 8.25
CA ARG A 672 -13.17 20.53 9.69
C ARG A 672 -14.44 20.40 10.52
N GLY A 673 -15.46 21.21 10.26
CA GLY A 673 -16.73 21.19 10.99
C GLY A 673 -17.47 19.84 10.91
N LYS A 674 -17.32 19.12 9.79
CA LYS A 674 -17.95 17.80 9.56
C LYS A 674 -17.01 16.61 9.74
N TRP A 675 -15.74 16.83 10.06
CA TRP A 675 -14.71 15.79 10.12
C TRP A 675 -15.07 14.53 10.93
N PRO A 676 -15.67 14.65 12.15
CA PRO A 676 -16.10 13.48 12.92
C PRO A 676 -17.46 12.91 12.49
N ALA A 677 -18.22 13.64 11.66
CA ALA A 677 -19.57 13.25 11.26
C ALA A 677 -19.58 12.25 10.10
N PHE A 678 -18.53 12.21 9.27
CA PHE A 678 -18.40 11.28 8.14
C PHE A 678 -18.54 9.82 8.56
N LYS A 679 -19.47 9.12 7.90
CA LYS A 679 -19.82 7.71 8.08
C LYS A 679 -19.56 6.95 6.80
N GLY A 680 -19.20 5.69 6.94
CA GLY A 680 -19.02 4.79 5.81
C GLY A 680 -18.36 3.50 6.25
N ASP A 681 -18.17 2.64 5.27
CA ASP A 681 -17.25 1.51 5.38
C ASP A 681 -15.88 2.03 5.86
N ARG A 682 -15.31 1.41 6.90
CA ARG A 682 -14.13 1.94 7.61
C ARG A 682 -12.98 2.18 6.65
N ARG A 683 -12.71 1.21 5.76
CA ARG A 683 -11.61 1.29 4.80
C ARG A 683 -11.85 2.37 3.76
N THR A 684 -13.03 2.40 3.16
CA THR A 684 -13.39 3.43 2.17
C THR A 684 -13.29 4.83 2.76
N LEU A 685 -13.75 5.01 4.00
CA LEU A 685 -13.65 6.28 4.73
C LEU A 685 -12.19 6.64 5.03
N GLU A 686 -11.38 5.69 5.52
CA GLU A 686 -9.96 5.92 5.79
C GLU A 686 -9.21 6.34 4.50
N ASP A 687 -9.44 5.65 3.38
CA ASP A 687 -8.84 5.96 2.08
C ASP A 687 -9.22 7.36 1.57
N SER A 688 -10.50 7.74 1.67
CA SER A 688 -10.97 9.06 1.25
C SER A 688 -10.44 10.19 2.15
N LYS A 689 -10.35 9.97 3.47
CA LYS A 689 -9.74 10.94 4.40
C LYS A 689 -8.26 11.12 4.13
N LEU A 690 -7.50 10.03 3.95
CA LEU A 690 -6.08 10.09 3.62
C LEU A 690 -5.83 10.84 2.30
N ARG A 691 -6.65 10.58 1.27
CA ARG A 691 -6.56 11.30 0.00
C ARG A 691 -6.80 12.80 0.16
N LEU A 692 -7.85 13.18 0.89
CA LEU A 692 -8.16 14.59 1.13
C LEU A 692 -7.03 15.29 1.90
N LEU A 693 -6.46 14.67 2.92
CA LEU A 693 -5.34 15.25 3.67
C LEU A 693 -4.10 15.48 2.80
N ARG A 694 -3.73 14.51 1.96
CA ARG A 694 -2.61 14.66 1.01
C ARG A 694 -2.86 15.79 0.01
N GLN A 695 -4.07 15.84 -0.56
CA GLN A 695 -4.43 16.90 -1.52
C GLN A 695 -4.49 18.28 -0.85
N LEU A 696 -4.98 18.37 0.39
CA LEU A 696 -4.96 19.59 1.17
C LEU A 696 -3.54 20.04 1.48
N GLY A 697 -2.67 19.15 1.98
CA GLY A 697 -1.27 19.47 2.23
C GLY A 697 -0.56 20.00 0.98
N ALA A 698 -0.74 19.34 -0.17
CA ALA A 698 -0.21 19.80 -1.45
C ALA A 698 -0.75 21.18 -1.84
N ALA A 699 -2.07 21.38 -1.77
CA ALA A 699 -2.70 22.65 -2.09
C ALA A 699 -2.21 23.80 -1.19
N LEU A 700 -2.03 23.55 0.12
CA LEU A 700 -1.51 24.55 1.06
C LEU A 700 -0.08 24.96 0.73
N ARG A 701 0.78 24.01 0.32
CA ARG A 701 2.14 24.30 -0.14
C ARG A 701 2.15 25.08 -1.46
N ASP A 702 1.23 24.77 -2.38
CA ASP A 702 1.14 25.44 -3.68
C ASP A 702 0.66 26.90 -3.59
N VAL A 703 -0.19 27.21 -2.61
CA VAL A 703 -0.76 28.56 -2.43
C VAL A 703 -0.01 29.41 -1.41
N SER A 704 1.00 28.86 -0.71
CA SER A 704 1.68 29.55 0.40
C SER A 704 2.39 30.85 0.01
N ALA A 705 2.77 31.01 -1.27
CA ALA A 705 3.35 32.23 -1.79
C ALA A 705 2.30 33.31 -2.16
N ARG A 706 1.03 32.93 -2.27
CA ARG A 706 -0.08 33.79 -2.73
C ARG A 706 -1.00 34.25 -1.59
N ILE A 707 -1.21 33.42 -0.58
CA ILE A 707 -2.08 33.71 0.56
C ILE A 707 -1.43 33.31 1.87
N ASP A 708 -1.89 33.92 2.97
CA ASP A 708 -1.58 33.43 4.30
C ASP A 708 -2.30 32.10 4.55
N THR A 709 -1.52 31.02 4.59
CA THR A 709 -2.01 29.66 4.83
C THR A 709 -2.06 29.28 6.30
N THR A 710 -1.60 30.15 7.20
CA THR A 710 -1.56 29.90 8.65
C THR A 710 -2.93 29.45 9.21
N PRO A 711 -4.07 30.10 8.90
CA PRO A 711 -5.37 29.66 9.41
C PRO A 711 -5.79 28.28 8.89
N LEU A 712 -5.35 27.90 7.69
CA LEU A 712 -5.69 26.61 7.08
C LEU A 712 -4.84 25.46 7.67
N TYR A 713 -3.59 25.75 8.04
CA TYR A 713 -2.77 24.82 8.82
C TYR A 713 -3.32 24.63 10.23
N GLU A 714 -3.91 25.67 10.84
CA GLU A 714 -4.63 25.55 12.11
C GLU A 714 -5.84 24.62 11.99
N ASP A 715 -6.63 24.74 10.92
CA ASP A 715 -7.72 23.80 10.65
C ASP A 715 -7.22 22.36 10.42
N LEU A 716 -6.08 22.18 9.72
CA LEU A 716 -5.44 20.87 9.54
C LEU A 716 -4.99 20.26 10.87
N PHE A 717 -4.43 21.08 11.76
CA PHE A 717 -4.05 20.67 13.11
C PHE A 717 -5.28 20.18 13.89
N GLU A 718 -6.36 20.95 13.91
CA GLU A 718 -7.61 20.62 14.59
C GLU A 718 -8.28 19.35 14.03
N MET A 719 -8.24 19.14 12.71
CA MET A 719 -8.70 17.88 12.09
C MET A 719 -7.91 16.69 12.63
N GLY A 720 -6.60 16.81 12.78
CA GLY A 720 -5.76 15.76 13.35
C GLY A 720 -5.98 15.54 14.86
N VAL A 721 -6.30 16.58 15.64
CA VAL A 721 -6.70 16.42 17.07
C VAL A 721 -8.01 15.64 17.18
N GLY A 722 -9.01 15.99 16.36
CA GLY A 722 -10.33 15.37 16.37
C GLY A 722 -10.36 13.93 15.82
N GLU A 723 -9.32 13.49 15.11
CA GLU A 723 -9.32 12.21 14.40
C GLU A 723 -8.98 11.02 15.33
N PRO A 724 -9.85 9.98 15.40
CA PRO A 724 -9.58 8.79 16.20
C PRO A 724 -8.57 7.82 15.58
N SER A 725 -8.45 7.75 14.24
CA SER A 725 -7.53 6.81 13.58
C SER A 725 -6.07 7.26 13.68
N TYR A 726 -5.18 6.36 14.10
CA TYR A 726 -3.73 6.63 14.15
C TYR A 726 -3.15 7.00 12.79
N SER A 727 -3.50 6.25 11.73
CA SER A 727 -2.94 6.45 10.38
C SER A 727 -3.32 7.82 9.80
N ILE A 728 -4.57 8.25 10.00
CA ILE A 728 -5.05 9.55 9.52
C ILE A 728 -4.42 10.70 10.31
N ARG A 729 -4.31 10.58 11.65
CA ARG A 729 -3.60 11.59 12.46
C ARG A 729 -2.16 11.74 12.04
N LEU A 730 -1.48 10.61 11.83
CA LEU A 730 -0.09 10.61 11.40
C LEU A 730 0.06 11.28 10.03
N ALA A 731 -0.82 10.98 9.08
CA ALA A 731 -0.81 11.65 7.77
C ALA A 731 -1.00 13.17 7.91
N ALA A 732 -1.95 13.62 8.74
CA ALA A 732 -2.14 15.06 9.00
C ALA A 732 -0.87 15.70 9.60
N ALA A 733 -0.20 15.02 10.54
CA ALA A 733 1.04 15.50 11.13
C ALA A 733 2.21 15.56 10.12
N GLN A 734 2.31 14.58 9.22
CA GLN A 734 3.33 14.56 8.17
C GLN A 734 3.12 15.69 7.16
N GLU A 735 1.89 15.89 6.66
CA GLU A 735 1.58 16.99 5.75
C GLU A 735 1.86 18.34 6.42
N PHE A 736 1.44 18.53 7.67
CA PHE A 736 1.74 19.73 8.45
C PHE A 736 3.24 19.94 8.66
N GLY A 737 3.99 18.87 9.00
CA GLY A 737 5.43 18.92 9.21
C GLY A 737 6.25 19.20 7.93
N THR A 738 5.61 19.23 6.76
CA THR A 738 6.20 19.68 5.48
C THR A 738 5.75 21.09 5.08
N GLY A 739 4.92 21.76 5.89
CA GLY A 739 4.30 23.04 5.57
C GLY A 739 5.18 24.29 5.79
N GLY A 740 6.44 24.12 6.18
CA GLY A 740 7.41 25.21 6.30
C GLY A 740 6.98 26.31 7.29
N ASN A 741 7.21 27.58 6.92
CA ASN A 741 7.00 28.73 7.80
C ASN A 741 5.55 28.94 8.23
N ALA A 742 4.57 28.72 7.33
CA ALA A 742 3.15 28.92 7.65
C ALA A 742 2.65 27.90 8.69
N ALA A 743 3.06 26.63 8.55
CA ALA A 743 2.79 25.61 9.58
C ALA A 743 3.54 25.91 10.89
N PHE A 744 4.76 26.44 10.81
CA PHE A 744 5.50 26.87 11.99
C PHE A 744 4.82 28.04 12.72
N ALA A 745 4.21 28.99 12.01
CA ALA A 745 3.48 30.10 12.62
C ALA A 745 2.31 29.63 13.51
N VAL A 746 1.63 28.55 13.12
CA VAL A 746 0.60 27.89 13.96
C VAL A 746 1.22 27.34 15.25
N ILE A 747 2.32 26.60 15.14
CA ILE A 747 3.04 26.07 16.31
C ILE A 747 3.62 27.18 17.17
N ARG A 748 4.01 28.32 16.58
CA ARG A 748 4.49 29.50 17.30
C ARG A 748 3.43 30.06 18.25
N GLY A 749 2.16 30.06 17.83
CA GLY A 749 1.02 30.45 18.67
C GLY A 749 0.69 29.45 19.76
N ARG A 750 0.88 28.14 19.50
CA ARG A 750 0.58 27.06 20.47
C ARG A 750 1.70 26.79 21.47
N VAL A 751 2.95 26.98 21.07
CA VAL A 751 4.13 26.88 21.93
C VAL A 751 4.75 28.28 22.02
N GLY A 752 4.21 29.09 22.92
CA GLY A 752 4.65 30.48 23.12
C GLY A 752 6.12 30.60 23.51
N LEU A 753 6.70 31.78 23.29
CA LEU A 753 8.10 32.07 23.68
C LEU A 753 8.32 31.96 25.21
N ASN A 754 7.31 32.30 26.02
CA ASN A 754 7.39 32.20 27.48
C ASN A 754 6.57 31.02 28.04
N THR A 755 5.97 30.22 27.17
CA THR A 755 5.13 29.09 27.57
C THR A 755 5.96 27.82 27.58
N ASP A 756 5.93 27.13 28.71
CA ASP A 756 6.45 25.78 28.86
C ASP A 756 5.35 24.79 28.44
N PRO A 757 5.57 23.96 27.40
CA PRO A 757 4.55 23.07 26.86
C PRO A 757 4.21 21.91 27.83
N VAL A 758 5.16 21.41 28.61
CA VAL A 758 4.90 20.27 29.51
C VAL A 758 4.20 20.78 30.77
N LYS A 759 4.58 21.95 31.26
CA LYS A 759 3.85 22.63 32.33
C LYS A 759 2.43 22.97 31.90
N GLU A 760 2.22 23.53 30.70
CA GLU A 760 0.89 23.80 30.14
C GLU A 760 0.03 22.53 30.10
N TYR A 761 0.60 21.41 29.63
CA TYR A 761 -0.09 20.12 29.60
C TYR A 761 -0.50 19.66 31.01
N ASN A 762 0.43 19.73 31.97
CA ASN A 762 0.19 19.30 33.34
C ASN A 762 -0.84 20.18 34.06
N ASP A 763 -0.80 21.49 33.85
CA ASP A 763 -1.75 22.45 34.42
C ASP A 763 -3.16 22.20 33.88
N ARG A 764 -3.32 22.11 32.54
CA ARG A 764 -4.60 21.80 31.89
C ARG A 764 -5.15 20.42 32.30
N LEU A 765 -4.27 19.43 32.48
CA LEU A 765 -4.66 18.11 32.98
C LEU A 765 -5.11 18.18 34.45
N GLY A 766 -4.42 18.99 35.27
CA GLY A 766 -4.76 19.25 36.66
C GLY A 766 -6.15 19.87 36.79
N GLU A 767 -6.43 20.92 36.00
CA GLU A 767 -7.75 21.56 35.91
C GLU A 767 -8.84 20.57 35.51
N LEU A 768 -8.60 19.75 34.48
CA LEU A 768 -9.56 18.75 34.02
C LEU A 768 -9.85 17.69 35.08
N LYS A 769 -8.82 17.24 35.82
CA LYS A 769 -8.97 16.31 36.95
C LYS A 769 -9.72 16.96 38.12
N ALA A 770 -9.45 18.23 38.42
CA ALA A 770 -10.14 18.98 39.47
C ALA A 770 -11.63 19.17 39.14
N TRP A 771 -11.94 19.55 37.89
CA TRP A 771 -13.32 19.63 37.39
C TRP A 771 -14.06 18.30 37.55
N LYS A 772 -13.43 17.18 37.14
CA LYS A 772 -14.02 15.84 37.28
C LYS A 772 -14.34 15.53 38.74
N ARG A 773 -13.39 15.81 39.65
CA ARG A 773 -13.55 15.58 41.09
C ARG A 773 -14.74 16.34 41.66
N GLN A 774 -14.81 17.66 41.41
CA GLN A 774 -15.91 18.51 41.85
C GLN A 774 -17.27 18.08 41.26
N ALA A 775 -17.29 17.65 39.99
CA ALA A 775 -18.51 17.16 39.36
C ALA A 775 -18.96 15.81 39.98
N TYR A 776 -18.01 14.95 40.35
CA TYR A 776 -18.28 13.68 41.02
C TYR A 776 -18.77 13.87 42.46
N GLU A 777 -18.21 14.83 43.20
CA GLU A 777 -18.66 15.21 44.54
C GLU A 777 -20.11 15.69 44.51
N ARG A 778 -20.43 16.64 43.61
CA ARG A 778 -21.81 17.10 43.38
C ARG A 778 -22.76 15.98 42.96
N TRP A 779 -22.28 14.99 42.22
CA TRP A 779 -23.06 13.79 41.91
C TRP A 779 -23.28 12.90 43.14
N ALA A 780 -22.24 12.68 43.94
CA ALA A 780 -22.28 11.85 45.15
C ALA A 780 -23.25 12.44 46.19
N GLU A 781 -23.21 13.75 46.42
CA GLU A 781 -24.15 14.46 47.28
C GLU A 781 -25.60 14.29 46.82
N ARG A 782 -25.86 14.38 45.50
CA ARG A 782 -27.19 14.14 44.93
C ARG A 782 -27.64 12.69 45.14
N MET A 783 -26.74 11.72 44.96
CA MET A 783 -27.01 10.30 45.20
C MET A 783 -27.36 10.02 46.66
N VAL A 784 -26.62 10.59 47.61
CA VAL A 784 -26.89 10.45 49.04
C VAL A 784 -28.27 11.02 49.37
N ARG A 785 -28.60 12.23 48.90
CA ARG A 785 -29.91 12.87 49.10
C ARG A 785 -31.07 12.02 48.54
N VAL A 786 -30.93 11.46 47.34
CA VAL A 786 -31.97 10.61 46.74
C VAL A 786 -32.14 9.28 47.49
N ARG A 787 -31.05 8.71 48.02
CA ARG A 787 -31.11 7.49 48.86
C ARG A 787 -31.77 7.75 50.22
N ALA A 788 -31.53 8.92 50.81
CA ALA A 788 -32.07 9.30 52.11
C ALA A 788 -33.53 9.83 52.06
N GLY A 789 -34.01 10.35 50.93
CA GLY A 789 -35.34 10.96 50.81
C GLY A 789 -36.51 9.97 50.86
N GLY A 790 -37.60 10.33 51.56
CA GLY A 790 -38.87 9.60 51.59
C GLY A 790 -39.67 9.77 50.29
N GLY A 791 -40.01 8.67 49.62
CA GLY A 791 -40.76 8.64 48.36
C GLY A 791 -41.05 7.21 47.93
N SER A 792 -41.94 7.02 46.94
CA SER A 792 -42.28 5.67 46.46
C SER A 792 -41.04 4.96 45.89
N SER A 793 -40.98 3.63 46.09
CA SER A 793 -39.85 2.79 45.66
C SER A 793 -39.52 2.96 44.16
N GLN A 794 -40.56 3.06 43.32
CA GLN A 794 -40.43 3.23 41.88
C GLN A 794 -39.85 4.60 41.49
N ALA A 795 -40.36 5.70 42.05
CA ALA A 795 -39.83 7.04 41.78
C ALA A 795 -38.38 7.22 42.26
N ARG A 796 -38.01 6.57 43.37
CA ARG A 796 -36.63 6.54 43.86
C ARG A 796 -35.72 5.76 42.90
N SER A 797 -36.17 4.59 42.43
CA SER A 797 -35.42 3.76 41.47
C SER A 797 -35.14 4.50 40.16
N GLU A 798 -36.12 5.21 39.60
CA GLU A 798 -35.95 6.02 38.40
C GLU A 798 -34.92 7.15 38.60
N ARG A 799 -34.98 7.87 39.73
CA ARG A 799 -34.03 8.94 40.05
C ARG A 799 -32.60 8.41 40.21
N ILE A 800 -32.45 7.24 40.84
CA ILE A 800 -31.15 6.54 40.92
C ILE A 800 -30.67 6.16 39.51
N GLY A 801 -31.55 5.64 38.65
CA GLY A 801 -31.23 5.32 37.26
C GLY A 801 -30.73 6.53 36.46
N ARG A 802 -31.39 7.69 36.59
CA ARG A 802 -30.93 8.95 35.96
C ARG A 802 -29.56 9.38 36.47
N LEU A 803 -29.33 9.35 37.79
CA LEU A 803 -28.02 9.69 38.36
C LEU A 803 -26.93 8.70 37.92
N GLN A 804 -27.24 7.42 37.71
CA GLN A 804 -26.29 6.47 37.14
C GLN A 804 -25.95 6.81 35.67
N GLN A 805 -26.93 7.26 34.88
CA GLN A 805 -26.70 7.75 33.52
C GLN A 805 -25.86 9.04 33.52
N ASP A 806 -26.12 9.97 34.43
CA ASP A 806 -25.33 11.20 34.60
C ASP A 806 -23.87 10.87 34.92
N ARG A 807 -23.62 9.88 35.79
CA ARG A 807 -22.26 9.41 36.08
C ARG A 807 -21.57 8.84 34.83
N ARG A 808 -22.30 8.08 34.01
CA ARG A 808 -21.77 7.54 32.75
C ARG A 808 -21.42 8.66 31.77
N ARG A 809 -22.30 9.66 31.62
CA ARG A 809 -22.06 10.87 30.79
C ARG A 809 -20.84 11.65 31.28
N LEU A 810 -20.75 11.95 32.57
CA LEU A 810 -19.61 12.65 33.18
C LEU A 810 -18.29 11.92 32.89
N ASN A 811 -18.27 10.59 33.03
CA ASN A 811 -17.09 9.79 32.70
C ASN A 811 -16.76 9.79 31.20
N GLN A 812 -17.77 9.78 30.32
CA GLN A 812 -17.58 9.88 28.88
C GLN A 812 -17.04 11.26 28.48
N ASP A 813 -17.57 12.34 29.05
CA ASP A 813 -17.13 13.72 28.79
C ASP A 813 -15.68 13.92 29.24
N TYR A 814 -15.34 13.45 30.45
CA TYR A 814 -13.95 13.45 30.92
C TYR A 814 -13.03 12.68 29.99
N ARG A 815 -13.43 11.45 29.58
CA ARG A 815 -12.62 10.62 28.67
C ARG A 815 -12.39 11.31 27.33
N ARG A 816 -13.44 11.92 26.76
CA ARG A 816 -13.35 12.66 25.49
C ARG A 816 -12.38 13.84 25.60
N GLN A 817 -12.59 14.72 26.58
CA GLN A 817 -11.73 15.89 26.78
C GLN A 817 -10.27 15.49 27.09
N ARG A 818 -10.06 14.40 27.85
CA ARG A 818 -8.74 13.87 28.17
C ARG A 818 -8.01 13.34 26.93
N VAL A 819 -8.72 12.65 26.06
CA VAL A 819 -8.20 12.13 24.79
C VAL A 819 -7.85 13.28 23.84
N ASP A 820 -8.73 14.28 23.71
CA ASP A 820 -8.50 15.44 22.83
C ASP A 820 -7.29 16.24 23.31
N LEU A 821 -7.18 16.52 24.63
CA LEU A 821 -6.00 17.16 25.22
C LEU A 821 -4.72 16.36 24.95
N PHE A 822 -4.75 15.05 25.14
CA PHE A 822 -3.58 14.22 24.91
C PHE A 822 -3.15 14.21 23.43
N ARG A 823 -4.12 14.10 22.50
CA ARG A 823 -3.86 14.14 21.06
C ARG A 823 -3.25 15.48 20.63
N GLU A 824 -3.74 16.58 21.18
CA GLU A 824 -3.17 17.91 20.93
C GLU A 824 -1.66 17.94 21.21
N PHE A 825 -1.23 17.46 22.38
CA PHE A 825 0.20 17.48 22.75
C PHE A 825 1.02 16.42 22.02
N VAL A 826 0.44 15.26 21.68
CA VAL A 826 1.09 14.27 20.80
C VAL A 826 1.35 14.86 19.41
N MET A 827 0.38 15.57 18.84
CA MET A 827 0.52 16.23 17.54
C MET A 827 1.63 17.29 17.58
N ARG A 828 1.66 18.13 18.62
CA ARG A 828 2.76 19.11 18.84
C ARG A 828 4.12 18.39 18.92
N ALA A 829 4.21 17.30 19.69
CA ALA A 829 5.44 16.52 19.85
C ALA A 829 5.92 15.86 18.54
N TRP A 830 5.01 15.37 17.69
CA TRP A 830 5.38 14.88 16.36
C TRP A 830 5.90 16.01 15.46
N MET A 831 5.20 17.15 15.43
CA MET A 831 5.42 18.21 14.45
C MET A 831 6.68 19.04 14.71
N VAL A 832 7.02 19.33 15.97
CA VAL A 832 8.13 20.24 16.30
C VAL A 832 9.47 19.77 15.70
N PRO A 833 9.90 18.50 15.84
CA PRO A 833 11.11 18.01 15.18
C PRO A 833 11.02 18.05 13.65
N MET A 834 9.86 17.76 13.06
CA MET A 834 9.67 17.80 11.61
C MET A 834 9.77 19.22 11.03
N LEU A 835 9.27 20.21 11.77
CA LEU A 835 9.30 21.62 11.38
C LEU A 835 10.70 22.21 11.43
N LEU A 836 11.52 21.84 12.42
CA LEU A 836 12.92 22.30 12.51
C LEU A 836 13.71 21.98 11.22
N GLY A 837 13.36 20.90 10.52
CA GLY A 837 13.96 20.54 9.24
C GLY A 837 13.37 21.27 8.01
N SER A 838 12.14 21.81 8.10
CA SER A 838 11.41 22.41 6.98
C SER A 838 11.29 23.94 7.03
N VAL A 839 11.58 24.58 8.16
CA VAL A 839 11.58 26.05 8.27
C VAL A 839 12.82 26.65 7.61
N ASP A 840 12.69 27.91 7.18
CA ASP A 840 13.83 28.67 6.68
C ASP A 840 14.84 29.03 7.79
N GLU A 841 15.93 29.69 7.40
CA GLU A 841 16.98 30.11 8.33
C GLU A 841 16.51 31.14 9.35
N ALA A 842 15.59 32.04 8.97
CA ALA A 842 15.09 33.09 9.85
C ALA A 842 14.35 32.54 11.07
N HIS A 843 13.61 31.43 10.91
CA HIS A 843 12.81 30.84 11.98
C HIS A 843 13.46 29.62 12.66
N ARG A 844 14.69 29.25 12.27
CA ARG A 844 15.35 28.03 12.77
C ARG A 844 15.67 28.10 14.25
N ASP A 845 16.26 29.19 14.71
CA ASP A 845 16.65 29.33 16.13
C ASP A 845 15.40 29.32 17.02
N GLU A 846 14.32 29.96 16.57
CA GLU A 846 13.02 29.91 17.22
C GLU A 846 12.40 28.50 17.28
N ALA A 847 12.53 27.71 16.21
CA ALA A 847 12.08 26.32 16.17
C ALA A 847 12.94 25.44 17.10
N ARG A 848 14.25 25.67 17.10
CA ARG A 848 15.22 24.99 17.96
C ARG A 848 14.94 25.27 19.44
N GLU A 849 14.67 26.53 19.79
CA GLU A 849 14.34 26.93 21.16
C GLU A 849 13.07 26.22 21.65
N ARG A 850 12.03 26.16 20.82
CA ARG A 850 10.78 25.47 21.14
C ARG A 850 10.98 23.98 21.35
N LEU A 851 11.74 23.31 20.49
CA LEU A 851 12.11 21.91 20.71
C LEU A 851 12.89 21.76 22.02
N THR A 852 13.85 22.65 22.28
CA THR A 852 14.66 22.63 23.51
C THR A 852 13.80 22.71 24.77
N LYS A 853 12.69 23.47 24.77
CA LYS A 853 11.75 23.51 25.91
C LYS A 853 11.20 22.13 26.25
N TRP A 854 10.75 21.36 25.26
CA TRP A 854 10.31 19.98 25.48
C TRP A 854 11.46 19.11 26.03
N LEU A 855 12.68 19.29 25.51
CA LEU A 855 13.83 18.49 25.92
C LEU A 855 14.30 18.79 27.35
N ARG A 856 14.07 20.00 27.88
CA ARG A 856 14.41 20.33 29.28
C ARG A 856 13.73 19.40 30.29
N HIS A 857 12.52 18.91 29.99
CA HIS A 857 11.77 17.97 30.83
C HIS A 857 12.33 16.53 30.84
N LEU A 858 13.36 16.27 30.03
CA LEU A 858 14.15 15.04 30.07
C LEU A 858 15.44 15.19 30.88
N ASP A 859 15.91 16.42 31.10
CA ASP A 859 17.15 16.70 31.81
C ASP A 859 16.92 16.76 33.33
N PRO A 860 17.49 15.84 34.13
CA PRO A 860 17.34 15.83 35.59
C PRO A 860 17.84 17.08 36.27
N ASN A 861 18.83 17.77 35.66
CA ASN A 861 19.37 19.01 36.21
C ASN A 861 18.37 20.16 36.08
N ALA A 862 17.45 20.08 35.12
CA ALA A 862 16.43 21.08 34.91
C ALA A 862 15.12 20.80 35.67
N THR A 863 14.89 19.55 36.10
CA THR A 863 13.62 19.08 36.70
C THR A 863 13.75 18.65 38.18
N ASP A 864 14.73 19.19 38.91
CA ASP A 864 14.98 18.86 40.33
C ASP A 864 15.15 17.35 40.60
N GLY A 865 15.78 16.62 39.67
CA GLY A 865 16.25 15.25 39.86
C GLY A 865 15.42 14.13 39.22
N ALA A 866 14.19 14.39 38.76
CA ALA A 866 13.39 13.38 38.04
C ALA A 866 12.73 13.96 36.79
N SER A 867 12.90 13.31 35.64
CA SER A 867 12.26 13.72 34.39
C SER A 867 10.72 13.70 34.52
N ASP A 868 10.07 14.80 34.16
CA ASP A 868 8.63 15.04 34.27
C ASP A 868 7.89 14.93 32.93
N LEU A 869 8.60 14.71 31.81
CA LEU A 869 7.98 14.47 30.50
C LEU A 869 7.22 13.13 30.47
N PRO A 870 5.91 13.09 30.15
CA PRO A 870 5.16 11.84 30.00
C PRO A 870 5.78 10.88 28.96
N LEU A 871 5.75 9.56 29.23
CA LEU A 871 6.46 8.56 28.41
C LEU A 871 5.91 8.50 26.98
N ALA A 872 4.60 8.70 26.80
CA ALA A 872 4.01 8.70 25.48
C ALA A 872 4.36 9.97 24.67
N LEU A 873 4.59 11.11 25.34
CA LEU A 873 5.09 12.33 24.69
C LEU A 873 6.58 12.22 24.34
N GLU A 874 7.37 11.55 25.19
CA GLU A 874 8.76 11.18 24.88
C GLU A 874 8.83 10.29 23.62
N ALA A 875 7.97 9.28 23.54
CA ALA A 875 7.84 8.43 22.34
C ALA A 875 7.38 9.22 21.10
N ALA A 876 6.44 10.15 21.26
CA ALA A 876 5.98 11.01 20.17
C ALA A 876 7.11 11.92 19.64
N LEU A 877 7.89 12.56 20.51
CA LEU A 877 9.05 13.37 20.09
C LEU A 877 10.03 12.53 19.27
N ALA A 878 10.36 11.33 19.76
CA ALA A 878 11.25 10.41 19.03
C ALA A 878 10.69 10.09 17.63
N GLN A 879 9.38 9.82 17.51
CA GLN A 879 8.76 9.57 16.20
C GLN A 879 8.89 10.79 15.28
N GLY A 880 8.70 12.00 15.80
CA GLY A 880 8.95 13.25 15.07
C GLY A 880 10.37 13.35 14.51
N PHE A 881 11.38 13.04 15.33
CA PHE A 881 12.79 13.00 14.86
C PHE A 881 12.99 11.97 13.75
N LYS A 882 12.38 10.78 13.86
CA LYS A 882 12.50 9.73 12.83
C LYS A 882 11.85 10.13 11.50
N TYR A 883 10.71 10.82 11.52
CA TYR A 883 10.10 11.35 10.30
C TYR A 883 10.95 12.46 9.67
N ALA A 884 11.53 13.35 10.49
CA ALA A 884 12.48 14.34 10.02
C ALA A 884 13.73 13.67 9.40
N ALA A 885 14.23 12.59 10.02
CA ALA A 885 15.39 11.84 9.56
C ALA A 885 15.16 11.07 8.26
N ASN A 886 13.91 10.74 7.91
CA ASN A 886 13.61 10.05 6.67
C ASN A 886 13.81 10.92 5.41
N ARG A 887 13.95 12.24 5.56
CA ARG A 887 14.17 13.17 4.44
C ARG A 887 15.64 13.19 4.04
N ARG A 888 15.93 12.99 2.75
CA ARG A 888 17.28 13.13 2.18
C ARG A 888 17.61 14.58 1.85
N ILE A 889 18.88 14.88 1.58
CA ILE A 889 19.34 16.25 1.24
C ILE A 889 18.55 16.87 0.08
N ARG A 890 18.12 16.08 -0.90
CA ARG A 890 17.37 16.56 -2.07
C ARG A 890 15.91 16.87 -1.82
N HIS A 891 15.36 16.41 -0.70
CA HIS A 891 13.96 16.65 -0.38
C HIS A 891 13.70 18.17 -0.39
N PRO A 892 12.65 18.69 -1.04
CA PRO A 892 12.41 20.14 -1.22
C PRO A 892 12.38 20.94 0.09
N GLN A 893 12.15 20.24 1.20
CA GLN A 893 12.06 20.77 2.56
C GLN A 893 13.09 20.13 3.52
N ALA A 894 14.21 19.63 3.00
CA ALA A 894 15.36 19.23 3.81
C ALA A 894 16.42 20.33 3.75
N TYR A 895 16.46 21.18 4.77
CA TYR A 895 17.50 22.19 4.89
C TYR A 895 18.73 21.62 5.59
N SER A 896 19.92 21.76 5.00
CA SER A 896 21.18 21.17 5.49
C SER A 896 21.60 21.69 6.87
N GLY A 897 21.39 22.98 7.16
CA GLY A 897 21.75 23.59 8.45
C GLY A 897 20.88 23.18 9.65
N GLY A 898 19.69 22.59 9.44
CA GLY A 898 18.86 22.05 10.54
C GLY A 898 19.23 20.60 10.93
N ARG A 899 19.89 19.86 10.02
CA ARG A 899 20.26 18.46 10.22
C ARG A 899 21.22 18.26 11.40
N ALA A 900 22.25 19.10 11.51
CA ALA A 900 23.23 19.00 12.59
C ALA A 900 22.60 19.24 13.98
N ASP A 901 21.64 20.18 14.06
CA ASP A 901 20.89 20.43 15.29
C ASP A 901 20.00 19.26 15.68
N LEU A 902 19.27 18.72 14.70
CA LEU A 902 18.41 17.55 14.90
C LEU A 902 19.20 16.34 15.37
N ILE A 903 20.38 16.07 14.79
CA ILE A 903 21.27 14.98 15.22
C ILE A 903 21.70 15.21 16.68
N ARG A 904 22.22 16.40 17.00
CA ARG A 904 22.68 16.73 18.36
C ARG A 904 21.55 16.59 19.38
N GLN A 905 20.37 17.12 19.07
CA GLN A 905 19.19 16.99 19.94
C GLN A 905 18.73 15.55 20.07
N ALA A 906 18.71 14.76 18.99
CA ALA A 906 18.37 13.35 19.03
C ALA A 906 19.38 12.52 19.86
N GLU A 907 20.68 12.82 19.80
CA GLU A 907 21.70 12.22 20.68
C GLU A 907 21.44 12.55 22.15
N THR A 908 21.10 13.81 22.47
CA THR A 908 20.72 14.23 23.82
C THR A 908 19.47 13.49 24.30
N VAL A 909 18.42 13.40 23.47
CA VAL A 909 17.20 12.66 23.82
C VAL A 909 17.52 11.18 24.00
N LEU A 910 18.34 10.57 23.15
CA LEU A 910 18.74 9.16 23.31
C LEU A 910 19.45 8.94 24.65
N GLN A 911 20.27 9.88 25.08
CA GLN A 911 20.99 9.84 26.34
C GLN A 911 20.06 9.96 27.57
N GLN A 912 19.06 10.84 27.48
CA GLN A 912 18.12 11.16 28.55
C GLN A 912 16.85 10.28 28.54
N SER A 913 16.56 9.58 27.46
CA SER A 913 15.32 8.83 27.28
C SER A 913 15.17 7.69 28.29
N ARG A 914 13.96 7.58 28.87
CA ARG A 914 13.54 6.47 29.75
C ARG A 914 12.81 5.39 28.97
N CYS A 915 12.17 5.76 27.87
CA CYS A 915 11.31 4.86 27.11
C CYS A 915 12.11 4.00 26.13
N TRP A 916 12.05 2.67 26.25
CA TRP A 916 12.75 1.77 25.31
C TRP A 916 12.31 1.98 23.86
N TYR A 917 11.04 2.36 23.65
CA TYR A 917 10.48 2.58 22.32
C TYR A 917 11.02 3.87 21.70
N ALA A 918 11.14 4.94 22.49
CA ALA A 918 11.82 6.17 22.07
C ALA A 918 13.30 5.90 21.72
N GLN A 919 14.02 5.16 22.56
CA GLN A 919 15.42 4.77 22.29
C GLN A 919 15.56 3.99 20.98
N LEU A 920 14.67 3.02 20.71
CA LEU A 920 14.65 2.26 19.45
C LEU A 920 14.46 3.20 18.25
N ILE A 921 13.47 4.08 18.33
CA ILE A 921 13.13 5.03 17.27
C ILE A 921 14.30 5.99 16.98
N LEU A 922 14.95 6.52 18.03
CA LEU A 922 16.07 7.45 17.91
C LEU A 922 17.30 6.77 17.29
N LEU A 923 17.58 5.50 17.62
CA LEU A 923 18.63 4.74 16.94
C LEU A 923 18.37 4.62 15.44
N GLN A 924 17.12 4.42 15.03
CA GLN A 924 16.76 4.38 13.62
C GLN A 924 16.88 5.77 12.98
N ALA A 925 16.46 6.84 13.66
CA ALA A 925 16.58 8.21 13.17
C ALA A 925 18.05 8.62 12.95
N LEU A 926 18.92 8.39 13.95
CA LEU A 926 20.36 8.65 13.87
C LEU A 926 21.02 7.85 12.74
N CYS A 927 20.59 6.59 12.54
CA CYS A 927 21.07 5.80 11.40
C CYS A 927 20.79 6.47 10.06
N LEU A 928 19.58 7.02 9.86
CA LEU A 928 19.19 7.65 8.59
C LEU A 928 20.01 8.92 8.33
N TRP A 929 20.31 9.70 9.38
CA TRP A 929 21.18 10.87 9.26
C TRP A 929 22.67 10.55 9.09
N GLU A 930 23.15 9.37 9.47
CA GLU A 930 24.56 8.98 9.23
C GLU A 930 24.78 8.37 7.83
N LEU A 931 23.72 8.04 7.10
CA LEU A 931 23.86 7.46 5.77
C LEU A 931 24.33 8.52 4.75
N PRO A 932 25.27 8.16 3.84
CA PRO A 932 25.76 9.08 2.82
C PRO A 932 24.77 9.23 1.66
N ASP A 933 24.41 10.46 1.31
CA ASP A 933 23.42 10.76 0.25
C ASP A 933 23.90 10.42 -1.17
N SER A 934 25.22 10.36 -1.43
CA SER A 934 25.81 9.95 -2.71
C SER A 934 26.82 8.81 -2.48
N PRO A 935 26.74 7.70 -3.25
CA PRO A 935 27.77 6.67 -3.22
C PRO A 935 29.04 7.16 -3.95
N GLY A 936 29.88 7.92 -3.25
CA GLY A 936 31.29 8.15 -3.59
C GLY A 936 31.60 8.81 -4.95
N VAL A 937 31.49 10.13 -5.01
CA VAL A 937 32.35 10.97 -5.87
C VAL A 937 33.00 11.99 -4.94
N GLN A 938 34.13 11.61 -4.35
CA GLN A 938 35.07 12.52 -3.71
C GLN A 938 36.44 12.26 -4.33
N HIS A 939 36.56 12.60 -5.61
CA HIS A 939 37.81 12.79 -6.34
C HIS A 939 37.51 13.83 -7.40
N GLU A 940 37.51 15.12 -7.01
CA GLU A 940 37.77 16.23 -7.94
C GLU A 940 37.95 17.60 -7.26
N GLU A 941 37.67 17.76 -5.97
CA GLU A 941 37.95 19.02 -5.24
C GLU A 941 39.20 18.95 -4.37
N THR A 942 40.34 18.53 -4.94
CA THR A 942 41.67 18.87 -4.44
C THR A 942 42.69 18.43 -5.47
N HIS A 943 43.05 19.29 -6.43
CA HIS A 943 44.37 19.39 -7.08
C HIS A 943 44.34 20.44 -8.19
N ALA A 944 44.12 21.71 -7.81
CA ALA A 944 44.82 22.80 -8.47
C ALA A 944 46.01 23.14 -7.58
N MET A 945 47.11 22.40 -7.77
CA MET A 945 48.51 22.82 -7.61
C MET A 945 49.44 21.60 -7.51
N SER A 946 50.52 21.68 -8.30
CA SER A 946 51.80 20.96 -8.16
C SER A 946 51.94 19.51 -8.70
N GLY A 947 52.58 19.40 -9.87
CA GLY A 947 53.87 18.69 -9.98
C GLY A 947 53.88 17.21 -10.41
N ARG A 948 54.45 16.96 -11.59
CA ARG A 948 54.87 15.65 -12.17
C ARG A 948 55.60 14.73 -11.17
N ALA A 949 55.25 13.43 -11.17
CA ALA A 949 56.20 12.30 -11.20
C ALA A 949 55.46 10.98 -11.51
N GLU A 950 56.17 10.06 -12.16
CA GLU A 950 55.72 8.81 -12.79
C GLU A 950 55.39 7.64 -11.83
N ARG A 951 54.49 6.79 -12.34
CA ARG A 951 54.41 5.31 -12.32
C ARG A 951 54.58 4.46 -11.05
N ASP A 952 53.72 3.44 -11.07
CA ASP A 952 53.76 2.12 -10.42
C ASP A 952 53.31 1.99 -8.96
N GLY A 953 52.21 1.24 -8.77
CA GLY A 953 51.79 0.74 -7.46
C GLY A 953 50.32 0.35 -7.41
N ALA A 954 50.06 -0.96 -7.33
CA ALA A 954 48.75 -1.60 -7.21
C ALA A 954 47.78 -0.88 -6.23
N ALA A 955 46.61 -0.47 -6.74
CA ALA A 955 45.52 0.05 -5.90
C ALA A 955 44.78 -1.09 -5.20
N GLU A 956 45.04 -1.22 -3.89
CA GLU A 956 44.40 -2.17 -2.98
C GLU A 956 42.91 -1.86 -2.67
N PRO A 957 42.13 -2.85 -2.20
CA PRO A 957 40.71 -2.70 -1.82
C PRO A 957 40.47 -2.11 -0.41
N GLN A 958 41.31 -1.18 0.06
CA GLN A 958 41.33 -0.74 1.47
C GLN A 958 40.18 0.24 1.85
N SER A 959 39.60 0.99 0.92
CA SER A 959 38.59 2.03 1.20
C SER A 959 37.25 1.50 1.76
N ARG A 960 36.82 0.29 1.37
CA ARG A 960 35.58 -0.35 1.90
C ARG A 960 35.78 -0.99 3.28
N ALA A 961 37.00 -1.37 3.66
CA ALA A 961 37.28 -1.99 4.95
C ALA A 961 37.24 -0.98 6.11
N MET A 962 37.66 0.26 5.84
CA MET A 962 37.70 1.36 6.81
C MET A 962 36.29 1.85 7.20
N ARG A 963 35.34 1.85 6.24
CA ARG A 963 33.94 2.26 6.45
C ARG A 963 33.18 1.34 7.42
N GLY A 964 33.44 0.03 7.38
CA GLY A 964 32.79 -0.96 8.28
C GLY A 964 33.26 -0.88 9.74
N THR A 965 34.51 -0.47 9.99
CA THR A 965 34.99 -0.25 11.37
C THR A 965 34.41 1.02 12.00
N THR A 966 34.05 2.01 11.19
CA THR A 966 33.40 3.25 11.65
C THR A 966 31.94 2.98 12.03
N ALA A 967 31.17 2.28 11.20
CA ALA A 967 29.76 1.99 11.45
C ALA A 967 29.50 1.28 12.80
N ILE A 968 30.25 0.22 13.10
CA ILE A 968 30.13 -0.52 14.36
C ILE A 968 30.47 0.37 15.56
N ARG A 969 31.53 1.19 15.47
CA ARG A 969 31.94 2.11 16.54
C ARG A 969 30.90 3.20 16.79
N THR A 970 30.28 3.74 15.74
CA THR A 970 29.20 4.73 15.85
C THR A 970 28.00 4.15 16.60
N VAL A 971 27.58 2.93 16.25
CA VAL A 971 26.47 2.26 16.93
C VAL A 971 26.82 1.87 18.37
N GLU A 972 28.06 1.45 18.62
CA GLU A 972 28.56 1.19 19.98
C GLU A 972 28.48 2.44 20.85
N ARG A 973 28.83 3.62 20.30
CA ARG A 973 28.66 4.92 20.97
C ARG A 973 27.18 5.18 21.30
N TRP A 974 26.28 5.08 20.32
CA TRP A 974 24.85 5.33 20.57
C TRP A 974 24.23 4.37 21.59
N LEU A 975 24.55 3.07 21.50
CA LEU A 975 24.08 2.08 22.49
C LEU A 975 24.67 2.34 23.88
N SER A 976 25.91 2.85 23.97
CA SER A 976 26.50 3.24 25.25
C SER A 976 25.78 4.42 25.87
N MET A 977 25.29 5.37 25.06
CA MET A 977 24.56 6.56 25.50
C MET A 977 23.10 6.27 25.87
N ALA A 978 22.45 5.30 25.22
CA ALA A 978 21.02 5.04 25.36
C ALA A 978 20.55 4.96 26.84
N GLY A 979 19.75 5.93 27.28
CA GLY A 979 19.18 6.04 28.62
C GLY A 979 20.20 6.14 29.77
N THR A 980 21.44 6.57 29.54
CA THR A 980 22.48 6.66 30.60
C THR A 980 22.23 7.75 31.64
N VAL A 981 21.36 8.72 31.40
CA VAL A 981 21.06 9.73 32.41
C VAL A 981 19.96 9.22 33.35
N ASN A 982 18.83 8.77 32.79
CA ASN A 982 17.63 8.46 33.59
C ASN A 982 17.40 6.97 33.91
N SER A 983 18.19 6.04 33.38
CA SER A 983 18.04 4.60 33.75
C SER A 983 18.65 4.31 35.12
N ALA A 984 18.01 3.44 35.91
CA ALA A 984 18.57 2.97 37.19
C ALA A 984 19.96 2.32 37.00
N PRO A 985 20.92 2.52 37.93
CA PRO A 985 22.19 1.80 37.92
C PRO A 985 21.94 0.28 38.06
N GLY A 986 22.74 -0.53 37.36
CA GLY A 986 22.62 -1.99 37.44
C GLY A 986 23.03 -2.53 38.82
N PRO A 987 22.76 -3.83 39.10
CA PRO A 987 23.24 -4.46 40.33
C PRO A 987 24.78 -4.45 40.37
N SER A 988 25.35 -4.02 41.51
CA SER A 988 26.80 -3.98 41.75
C SER A 988 27.41 -5.38 41.62
N GLY A 989 28.48 -5.50 40.84
CA GLY A 989 29.24 -6.75 40.74
C GLY A 989 29.99 -7.05 42.04
N ALA A 990 30.19 -8.34 42.33
CA ALA A 990 30.91 -8.80 43.53
C ALA A 990 32.39 -8.35 43.63
N ASN A 991 32.95 -7.75 42.56
CA ASN A 991 34.38 -7.39 42.43
C ASN A 991 34.65 -5.88 42.42
N GLY A 992 33.72 -5.02 42.84
CA GLY A 992 33.96 -3.56 42.85
C GLY A 992 33.97 -2.89 41.47
N ASP A 993 33.58 -3.60 40.41
CA ASP A 993 33.34 -3.03 39.08
C ASP A 993 32.12 -2.08 39.12
N THR A 994 32.20 -0.95 38.39
CA THR A 994 31.08 -0.02 38.24
C THR A 994 29.83 -0.73 37.72
N PRO A 995 28.65 -0.50 38.34
CA PRO A 995 27.42 -1.20 37.98
C PRO A 995 27.02 -0.91 36.52
N ARG A 996 27.08 -1.95 35.67
CA ARG A 996 26.72 -1.85 34.25
C ARG A 996 25.21 -1.90 34.08
N ARG A 997 24.67 -0.99 33.25
CA ARG A 997 23.21 -0.92 33.04
C ARG A 997 22.77 -1.88 31.94
N LEU A 998 21.67 -2.59 32.16
CA LEU A 998 21.14 -3.56 31.21
C LEU A 998 20.40 -2.86 30.06
N LEU A 999 20.71 -3.18 28.81
CA LEU A 999 19.96 -2.70 27.65
C LEU A 999 18.63 -3.45 27.48
N HIS A 1000 17.58 -2.74 27.07
CA HIS A 1000 16.33 -3.36 26.67
C HIS A 1000 16.54 -4.27 25.44
N PRO A 1001 15.99 -5.51 25.40
CA PRO A 1001 16.24 -6.45 24.31
C PRO A 1001 15.89 -5.94 22.91
N PHE A 1002 14.82 -5.16 22.77
CA PHE A 1002 14.44 -4.58 21.48
C PHE A 1002 15.41 -3.48 21.03
N VAL A 1003 15.92 -2.67 21.97
CA VAL A 1003 16.94 -1.64 21.69
C VAL A 1003 18.26 -2.29 21.28
N ALA A 1004 18.64 -3.38 21.94
CA ALA A 1004 19.84 -4.13 21.57
C ALA A 1004 19.75 -4.76 20.17
N GLU A 1005 18.60 -5.34 19.80
CA GLU A 1005 18.39 -5.85 18.44
C GLU A 1005 18.32 -4.72 17.41
N ALA A 1006 17.66 -3.60 17.72
CA ALA A 1006 17.60 -2.44 16.85
C ALA A 1006 19.00 -1.90 16.56
N GLY A 1007 19.89 -1.83 17.54
CA GLY A 1007 21.30 -1.47 17.32
C GLY A 1007 22.02 -2.42 16.37
N ASP A 1008 21.78 -3.74 16.45
CA ASP A 1008 22.36 -4.68 15.49
C ASP A 1008 21.84 -4.44 14.05
N LEU A 1009 20.55 -4.12 13.89
CA LEU A 1009 19.94 -3.83 12.60
C LEU A 1009 20.45 -2.50 12.03
N VAL A 1010 20.63 -1.48 12.87
CA VAL A 1010 21.22 -0.19 12.51
C VAL A 1010 22.66 -0.36 12.03
N ALA A 1011 23.47 -1.18 12.70
CA ALA A 1011 24.82 -1.49 12.22
C ALA A 1011 24.81 -2.16 10.83
N LEU A 1012 23.87 -3.07 10.59
CA LEU A 1012 23.68 -3.70 9.27
C LEU A 1012 23.23 -2.68 8.20
N ALA A 1013 22.35 -1.75 8.55
CA ALA A 1013 21.91 -0.69 7.65
C ALA A 1013 23.08 0.21 7.22
N LEU A 1014 23.92 0.66 8.17
CA LEU A 1014 25.09 1.49 7.89
C LEU A 1014 26.15 0.74 7.07
N GLU A 1015 26.37 -0.55 7.34
CA GLU A 1015 27.34 -1.36 6.60
C GLU A 1015 26.90 -1.65 5.16
N THR A 1016 25.60 -1.88 4.94
CA THR A 1016 25.06 -2.19 3.62
C THR A 1016 24.70 -0.94 2.81
N GLY A 1017 24.49 0.19 3.48
CA GLY A 1017 23.87 1.36 2.89
C GLY A 1017 22.40 1.15 2.50
N GLN A 1018 21.73 0.11 3.04
CA GLN A 1018 20.36 -0.29 2.68
C GLN A 1018 19.40 -0.22 3.89
N PRO A 1019 19.05 0.98 4.38
CA PRO A 1019 18.15 1.16 5.52
C PRO A 1019 16.80 0.44 5.36
N GLU A 1020 16.23 0.42 4.15
CA GLU A 1020 14.93 -0.19 3.83
C GLU A 1020 14.86 -1.72 4.05
N ARG A 1021 16.01 -2.38 4.23
CA ARG A 1021 16.09 -3.81 4.58
C ARG A 1021 16.14 -4.07 6.08
N PHE A 1022 16.52 -3.09 6.90
CA PHE A 1022 16.79 -3.32 8.32
C PHE A 1022 15.98 -2.42 9.25
N LEU A 1023 15.49 -1.28 8.73
CA LEU A 1023 14.76 -0.24 9.43
C LEU A 1023 13.39 -0.06 8.77
N TRP A 1024 12.49 0.62 9.47
CA TRP A 1024 11.14 0.97 9.00
C TRP A 1024 10.81 2.38 9.50
N ILE A 1025 9.78 3.03 8.95
CA ILE A 1025 9.35 4.39 9.39
C ILE A 1025 8.20 4.32 10.38
N ASP A 1026 7.13 3.62 10.04
CA ASP A 1026 5.98 3.35 10.90
C ASP A 1026 5.79 1.83 11.06
N GLU A 1027 5.59 1.37 12.29
CA GLU A 1027 5.42 -0.04 12.61
C GLU A 1027 4.16 -0.62 11.96
N LYS A 1028 3.07 0.16 11.96
CA LYS A 1028 1.78 -0.29 11.41
C LYS A 1028 1.84 -0.33 9.88
N GLY A 1029 2.34 0.73 9.25
CA GLY A 1029 2.53 0.82 7.80
C GLY A 1029 3.36 -0.34 7.27
N VAL A 1030 4.57 -0.55 7.81
CA VAL A 1030 5.47 -1.61 7.30
C VAL A 1030 4.89 -3.02 7.44
N ALA A 1031 4.06 -3.27 8.48
CA ALA A 1031 3.42 -4.57 8.68
C ALA A 1031 2.18 -4.79 7.79
N ASP A 1032 1.54 -3.70 7.33
CA ASP A 1032 0.37 -3.77 6.47
C ASP A 1032 0.70 -3.91 4.98
N THR A 1033 1.89 -3.46 4.61
CA THR A 1033 2.40 -3.35 3.25
C THR A 1033 3.26 -4.54 2.84
N ILE A 1034 2.96 -5.16 1.69
CA ILE A 1034 3.93 -6.05 1.01
C ILE A 1034 4.79 -5.16 0.12
N GLY A 1035 5.98 -4.82 0.62
CA GLY A 1035 6.89 -3.88 -0.02
C GLY A 1035 7.44 -4.35 -1.35
N ALA A 1036 7.78 -3.36 -2.18
CA ALA A 1036 8.51 -3.53 -3.42
C ALA A 1036 10.01 -3.27 -3.20
N ARG A 1037 10.88 -4.03 -3.86
CA ARG A 1037 12.33 -3.95 -3.66
C ARG A 1037 12.92 -2.73 -4.37
N THR A 1038 13.54 -1.84 -3.60
CA THR A 1038 14.51 -0.87 -4.12
C THR A 1038 15.67 -1.63 -4.79
N GLY A 1039 16.20 -1.10 -5.87
CA GLY A 1039 17.11 -1.87 -6.74
C GLY A 1039 18.57 -1.86 -6.31
N ASP A 1040 19.42 -2.29 -7.23
CA ASP A 1040 20.82 -2.63 -6.95
C ASP A 1040 21.63 -1.50 -6.30
N SER A 1041 22.47 -1.91 -5.34
CA SER A 1041 23.26 -1.05 -4.45
C SER A 1041 24.33 -0.20 -5.13
N ASP A 1042 24.63 -0.48 -6.39
CA ASP A 1042 25.73 0.14 -7.13
C ASP A 1042 25.29 1.40 -7.92
N GLY A 1043 23.97 1.69 -7.97
CA GLY A 1043 23.42 2.87 -8.63
C GLY A 1043 23.20 4.08 -7.71
N TYR A 1044 23.09 5.26 -8.32
CA TYR A 1044 22.64 6.49 -7.66
C TYR A 1044 21.21 6.30 -7.10
N ARG A 1045 21.00 6.59 -5.79
CA ARG A 1045 19.67 6.49 -5.14
C ARG A 1045 18.81 7.69 -5.50
N LYS A 1046 17.62 7.44 -6.04
CA LYS A 1046 16.79 8.46 -6.71
C LYS A 1046 15.67 9.06 -5.83
N HIS A 1047 15.24 8.36 -4.77
CA HIS A 1047 14.18 8.84 -3.86
C HIS A 1047 14.56 10.09 -3.05
N ASN A 1048 13.59 10.96 -2.74
CA ASN A 1048 13.76 12.04 -1.75
C ASN A 1048 13.64 11.59 -0.29
N LEU A 1049 13.21 10.35 -0.06
CA LEU A 1049 13.14 9.70 1.24
C LEU A 1049 14.14 8.54 1.33
N TRP A 1050 14.66 8.26 2.52
CA TRP A 1050 15.51 7.08 2.75
C TRP A 1050 14.72 5.77 2.66
N ILE A 1051 13.51 5.77 3.21
CA ILE A 1051 12.59 4.65 3.20
C ILE A 1051 11.26 5.17 2.65
N PRO A 1052 10.96 4.92 1.37
CA PRO A 1052 9.73 5.39 0.75
C PRO A 1052 8.51 4.57 1.24
N PRO A 1053 7.28 5.11 1.11
CA PRO A 1053 6.06 4.43 1.55
C PRO A 1053 5.80 3.07 0.88
N SER A 1054 6.35 2.83 -0.32
CA SER A 1054 6.24 1.59 -1.09
C SER A 1054 7.05 0.41 -0.51
N VAL A 1055 7.87 0.66 0.51
CA VAL A 1055 8.62 -0.36 1.25
C VAL A 1055 7.72 -0.99 2.31
N GLY A 1056 7.89 -2.29 2.54
CA GLY A 1056 7.04 -3.07 3.43
C GLY A 1056 7.76 -4.28 3.99
N TRP A 1057 7.05 -5.14 4.71
CA TRP A 1057 7.71 -6.21 5.46
C TRP A 1057 8.46 -7.24 4.59
N SER A 1058 8.16 -7.37 3.30
CA SER A 1058 8.84 -8.29 2.37
C SER A 1058 10.27 -7.87 2.05
N THR A 1059 10.57 -6.57 2.07
CA THR A 1059 11.93 -6.03 1.84
C THR A 1059 12.80 -6.16 3.09
N LEU A 1060 12.18 -6.19 4.26
CA LEU A 1060 12.86 -6.31 5.55
C LEU A 1060 13.57 -7.67 5.69
N ASP A 1061 14.72 -7.66 6.33
CA ASP A 1061 15.40 -8.86 6.80
C ASP A 1061 14.53 -9.61 7.81
N ALA A 1062 14.68 -10.94 7.84
CA ALA A 1062 13.92 -11.80 8.75
C ALA A 1062 14.09 -11.43 10.24
N ARG A 1063 15.20 -10.80 10.63
CA ARG A 1063 15.40 -10.27 11.99
C ARG A 1063 14.53 -9.04 12.25
N ALA A 1064 14.54 -8.07 11.33
CA ALA A 1064 13.72 -6.87 11.39
C ALA A 1064 12.22 -7.21 11.40
N GLN A 1065 11.78 -8.13 10.52
CA GLN A 1065 10.39 -8.61 10.48
C GLN A 1065 9.90 -9.16 11.83
N ARG A 1066 10.77 -9.87 12.57
CA ARG A 1066 10.42 -10.45 13.88
C ARG A 1066 10.44 -9.40 14.99
N LEU A 1067 11.37 -8.46 14.92
CA LEU A 1067 11.43 -7.35 15.87
C LEU A 1067 10.18 -6.47 15.77
N VAL A 1068 9.82 -6.03 14.56
CA VAL A 1068 8.59 -5.24 14.31
C VAL A 1068 7.36 -5.98 14.81
N ALA A 1069 7.26 -7.28 14.55
CA ALA A 1069 6.11 -8.07 14.98
C ALA A 1069 5.92 -8.08 16.51
N ASP A 1070 7.00 -8.23 17.27
CA ASP A 1070 6.94 -8.24 18.73
C ASP A 1070 6.78 -6.82 19.31
N VAL A 1071 7.36 -5.80 18.67
CA VAL A 1071 7.15 -4.38 19.01
C VAL A 1071 5.68 -4.01 18.82
N LEU A 1072 5.05 -4.39 17.70
CA LEU A 1072 3.62 -4.14 17.46
C LEU A 1072 2.73 -4.81 18.50
N VAL A 1073 3.01 -6.07 18.86
CA VAL A 1073 2.25 -6.76 19.91
C VAL A 1073 2.38 -6.01 21.23
N MET A 1074 3.58 -5.54 21.59
CA MET A 1074 3.83 -4.80 22.82
C MET A 1074 3.15 -3.43 22.84
N LEU A 1075 3.20 -2.69 21.72
CA LEU A 1075 2.50 -1.41 21.57
C LEU A 1075 0.98 -1.59 21.67
N ASN A 1076 0.41 -2.61 21.03
CA ASN A 1076 -1.02 -2.89 21.11
C ASN A 1076 -1.46 -3.29 22.53
N LEU A 1077 -0.59 -3.94 23.31
CA LEU A 1077 -0.85 -4.28 24.72
C LEU A 1077 -0.78 -3.06 25.65
N VAL A 1078 0.04 -2.08 25.34
CA VAL A 1078 0.20 -0.84 26.11
C VAL A 1078 -0.90 0.15 25.74
N GLU A 1079 -1.09 0.42 24.45
CA GLU A 1079 -2.05 1.40 23.95
C GLU A 1079 -3.49 0.94 24.11
N ARG A 1080 -3.79 -0.37 23.93
CA ARG A 1080 -5.12 -1.00 24.03
C ARG A 1080 -6.25 -0.20 23.42
N ASP A 1081 -7.01 0.54 24.21
CA ASP A 1081 -8.18 1.33 23.86
C ASP A 1081 -7.89 2.83 23.69
N GLY A 1082 -6.64 3.24 23.91
CA GLY A 1082 -6.14 4.58 23.65
C GLY A 1082 -6.45 5.61 24.74
N HIS A 1083 -6.89 5.19 25.94
CA HIS A 1083 -7.14 6.10 27.05
C HIS A 1083 -5.82 6.59 27.70
N PRO A 1084 -5.50 7.89 27.66
CA PRO A 1084 -4.15 8.39 27.97
C PRO A 1084 -3.62 8.02 29.34
N ASP A 1085 -4.43 8.12 30.40
CA ASP A 1085 -3.99 7.82 31.76
C ASP A 1085 -3.63 6.33 31.93
N GLU A 1086 -4.40 5.45 31.30
CA GLU A 1086 -4.15 4.00 31.35
C GLU A 1086 -2.95 3.60 30.48
N VAL A 1087 -2.72 4.30 29.37
CA VAL A 1087 -1.55 4.10 28.50
C VAL A 1087 -0.27 4.46 29.26
N GLU A 1088 -0.23 5.62 29.92
CA GLU A 1088 0.92 6.04 30.73
C GLU A 1088 1.21 5.06 31.87
N GLU A 1089 0.18 4.60 32.59
CA GLU A 1089 0.34 3.61 33.67
C GLU A 1089 0.91 2.27 33.16
N ARG A 1090 0.52 1.84 31.95
CA ARG A 1090 1.05 0.62 31.32
C ARG A 1090 2.46 0.82 30.79
N MET A 1091 2.78 1.97 30.20
CA MET A 1091 4.15 2.32 29.79
C MET A 1091 5.07 2.30 31.01
N ALA A 1092 4.69 2.94 32.12
CA ALA A 1092 5.47 2.94 33.35
C ALA A 1092 5.73 1.53 33.91
N ARG A 1093 4.75 0.61 33.81
CA ARG A 1093 4.91 -0.81 34.18
C ARG A 1093 5.91 -1.55 33.29
N VAL A 1094 6.04 -1.16 32.03
CA VAL A 1094 6.96 -1.76 31.06
C VAL A 1094 8.40 -1.27 31.23
N GLU A 1095 8.59 -0.02 31.65
CA GLU A 1095 9.92 0.57 31.85
C GLU A 1095 10.59 0.20 33.20
N GLN A 1096 10.10 -0.85 33.89
CA GLN A 1096 10.66 -1.27 35.18
C GLN A 1096 12.09 -1.84 35.02
N PRO A 1097 13.08 -1.41 35.83
CA PRO A 1097 14.49 -1.73 35.63
C PRO A 1097 14.85 -3.22 35.85
N ASP A 1098 14.09 -3.95 36.66
CA ASP A 1098 14.41 -5.33 37.06
C ASP A 1098 13.96 -6.39 36.02
N MET A 1099 13.02 -6.05 35.13
CA MET A 1099 12.50 -6.97 34.12
C MET A 1099 12.28 -6.25 32.78
N ALA A 1100 13.14 -6.54 31.81
CA ALA A 1100 13.09 -5.84 30.54
C ALA A 1100 11.98 -6.30 29.57
N LEU A 1101 11.38 -7.49 29.73
CA LEU A 1101 10.29 -7.94 28.84
C LEU A 1101 9.22 -8.74 29.60
N PRO A 1102 7.92 -8.54 29.28
CA PRO A 1102 6.84 -9.34 29.85
C PRO A 1102 7.00 -10.85 29.60
N PRO A 1103 6.65 -11.72 30.58
CA PRO A 1103 6.61 -13.17 30.37
C PRO A 1103 5.76 -13.59 29.17
N CYS A 1104 4.70 -12.82 28.88
CA CYS A 1104 3.82 -13.07 27.74
C CYS A 1104 4.48 -12.86 26.37
N ILE A 1105 5.57 -12.09 26.29
CA ILE A 1105 6.37 -11.88 25.08
C ILE A 1105 7.58 -12.80 25.05
N ARG A 1106 8.17 -13.06 26.22
CA ARG A 1106 9.44 -13.78 26.39
C ARG A 1106 9.27 -15.30 26.41
N SER A 1107 8.36 -15.79 27.26
CA SER A 1107 8.34 -17.19 27.72
C SER A 1107 7.09 -17.97 27.33
N ASP A 1108 5.91 -17.36 27.37
CA ASP A 1108 4.64 -18.04 27.06
C ASP A 1108 3.58 -17.04 26.57
N ARG A 1109 3.10 -17.18 25.33
CA ARG A 1109 2.05 -16.32 24.73
C ARG A 1109 0.62 -16.75 25.07
N GLY A 1110 0.40 -17.89 25.72
CA GLY A 1110 -0.93 -18.38 26.10
C GLY A 1110 -1.82 -17.36 26.82
N PRO A 1111 -1.30 -16.60 27.81
CA PRO A 1111 -2.03 -15.52 28.48
C PRO A 1111 -2.63 -14.45 27.56
N LEU A 1112 -2.07 -14.25 26.36
CA LEU A 1112 -2.56 -13.21 25.46
C LEU A 1112 -3.96 -13.50 24.91
N ARG A 1113 -4.39 -14.77 24.84
CA ARG A 1113 -5.72 -15.19 24.34
C ARG A 1113 -6.20 -14.37 23.11
N PRO A 1114 -5.46 -14.40 21.99
CA PRO A 1114 -5.76 -13.57 20.82
C PRO A 1114 -7.08 -13.94 20.13
N ASP A 1115 -7.71 -15.05 20.50
CA ASP A 1115 -9.01 -15.54 20.02
C ASP A 1115 -10.23 -14.82 20.62
N LEU A 1116 -10.04 -13.98 21.65
CA LEU A 1116 -11.12 -13.21 22.27
C LEU A 1116 -11.79 -12.25 21.26
N ARG A 1117 -13.09 -12.45 21.03
CA ARG A 1117 -13.94 -11.61 20.17
C ARG A 1117 -14.57 -10.47 20.97
N ALA A 1118 -14.91 -9.37 20.29
CA ALA A 1118 -15.73 -8.31 20.85
C ALA A 1118 -17.17 -8.82 21.03
N GLY A 1119 -17.47 -9.42 22.17
CA GLY A 1119 -18.84 -9.74 22.60
C GLY A 1119 -19.40 -8.61 23.46
N ILE A 1120 -20.72 -8.39 23.40
CA ILE A 1120 -21.45 -7.33 24.11
C ILE A 1120 -21.33 -7.56 25.64
N SER A 1121 -20.27 -7.04 26.24
CA SER A 1121 -19.99 -6.81 27.67
C SER A 1121 -18.57 -6.25 27.79
N ASP A 1122 -18.27 -5.48 28.83
CA ASP A 1122 -16.99 -4.79 29.01
C ASP A 1122 -15.77 -5.70 28.70
N PRO A 1123 -14.76 -5.22 27.95
CA PRO A 1123 -13.59 -6.01 27.62
C PRO A 1123 -12.88 -6.48 28.90
N PRO A 1124 -12.27 -7.69 28.92
CA PRO A 1124 -11.60 -8.19 30.10
C PRO A 1124 -10.52 -7.22 30.56
N ALA A 1125 -10.52 -6.92 31.86
CA ALA A 1125 -9.59 -5.96 32.46
C ALA A 1125 -8.13 -6.40 32.21
N PRO A 1126 -7.22 -5.46 31.92
CA PRO A 1126 -5.80 -5.76 31.82
C PRO A 1126 -5.30 -6.38 33.14
N GLY A 1127 -4.48 -7.42 33.03
CA GLY A 1127 -3.98 -8.21 34.15
C GLY A 1127 -4.78 -9.49 34.45
N SER A 1128 -6.02 -9.61 33.97
CA SER A 1128 -6.94 -10.71 34.33
C SER A 1128 -6.47 -12.11 33.93
N THR A 1129 -5.67 -12.23 32.87
CA THR A 1129 -5.18 -13.52 32.33
C THR A 1129 -3.68 -13.69 32.47
N CYS A 1130 -3.00 -12.74 33.12
CA CYS A 1130 -1.57 -12.79 33.33
C CYS A 1130 -1.15 -14.04 34.12
N LEU A 1131 0.08 -14.51 33.89
CA LEU A 1131 0.69 -15.52 34.75
C LEU A 1131 0.77 -15.00 36.20
N PRO A 1132 0.72 -15.89 37.21
CA PRO A 1132 0.99 -15.53 38.60
C PRO A 1132 2.30 -14.73 38.71
N ASP A 1133 2.30 -13.67 39.53
CA ASP A 1133 3.45 -12.77 39.76
C ASP A 1133 3.88 -11.88 38.59
N CYS A 1134 3.10 -11.81 37.50
CA CYS A 1134 3.38 -10.90 36.39
C CYS A 1134 3.11 -9.44 36.77
N ARG A 1135 4.20 -8.70 37.07
CA ARG A 1135 4.15 -7.27 37.43
C ARG A 1135 3.66 -6.34 36.32
N PHE A 1136 3.69 -6.79 35.06
CA PHE A 1136 3.32 -5.97 33.90
C PHE A 1136 1.81 -5.79 33.72
N GLN A 1137 1.00 -6.78 34.13
CA GLN A 1137 -0.47 -6.73 34.06
C GLN A 1137 -1.06 -6.32 32.68
N LEU A 1138 -0.43 -6.75 31.57
CA LEU A 1138 -0.85 -6.35 30.21
C LEU A 1138 -1.86 -7.29 29.54
N CYS A 1139 -2.00 -8.53 30.01
CA CYS A 1139 -2.81 -9.58 29.36
C CYS A 1139 -4.29 -9.49 29.78
N PRO A 1140 -5.27 -9.84 28.92
CA PRO A 1140 -5.12 -10.45 27.60
C PRO A 1140 -4.88 -9.42 26.49
N TYR A 1141 -4.55 -9.88 25.28
CA TYR A 1141 -4.51 -9.03 24.09
C TYR A 1141 -5.88 -8.36 23.86
N PRO A 1142 -5.93 -7.09 23.42
CA PRO A 1142 -7.20 -6.37 23.26
C PRO A 1142 -8.20 -7.10 22.34
N PRO A 1143 -9.51 -7.03 22.61
CA PRO A 1143 -10.53 -7.54 21.69
C PRO A 1143 -10.50 -6.85 20.33
N ARG A 1144 -11.09 -7.49 19.31
CA ARG A 1144 -11.06 -6.97 17.94
C ARG A 1144 -11.63 -5.55 17.86
N GLY A 1145 -10.92 -4.66 17.17
CA GLY A 1145 -11.36 -3.28 16.93
C GLY A 1145 -11.05 -2.30 18.06
N CYS A 1146 -10.61 -2.80 19.22
CA CYS A 1146 -10.14 -2.00 20.35
C CYS A 1146 -8.61 -1.86 20.29
N VAL A 1147 -8.06 -1.45 19.14
CA VAL A 1147 -6.60 -1.22 18.95
C VAL A 1147 -6.38 0.08 18.16
N PRO A 1148 -5.77 1.14 18.74
CA PRO A 1148 -5.53 2.43 18.11
C PRO A 1148 -4.74 2.34 16.80
N ARG A 1149 -3.70 1.49 16.78
CA ARG A 1149 -2.88 1.24 15.59
C ARG A 1149 -3.53 0.27 14.61
N GLY A 1150 -4.70 -0.30 14.93
CA GLY A 1150 -5.37 -1.29 14.10
C GLY A 1150 -4.85 -2.73 14.26
N GLU A 1151 -5.57 -3.69 13.70
CA GLU A 1151 -5.21 -5.12 13.78
C GLU A 1151 -4.01 -5.46 12.90
N ILE A 1152 -3.21 -6.44 13.31
CA ILE A 1152 -2.10 -6.97 12.51
C ILE A 1152 -2.68 -7.82 11.37
N ARG A 1153 -2.37 -7.49 10.11
CA ARG A 1153 -2.96 -8.17 8.95
C ARG A 1153 -2.56 -9.65 8.87
N GLU A 1154 -3.48 -10.48 8.35
CA GLU A 1154 -3.25 -11.92 8.16
C GLU A 1154 -1.96 -12.24 7.38
N PRO A 1155 -1.67 -11.61 6.21
CA PRO A 1155 -0.45 -11.89 5.45
C PRO A 1155 0.84 -11.79 6.29
N PHE A 1156 0.95 -10.76 7.14
CA PHE A 1156 2.09 -10.57 8.02
C PHE A 1156 2.15 -11.62 9.14
N CYS A 1157 1.01 -11.97 9.76
CA CYS A 1157 0.96 -13.06 10.74
C CYS A 1157 1.42 -14.40 10.13
N ARG A 1158 0.98 -14.70 8.89
CA ARG A 1158 1.45 -15.87 8.14
C ARG A 1158 2.94 -15.77 7.82
N GLN A 1159 3.45 -14.57 7.54
CA GLN A 1159 4.87 -14.33 7.39
C GLN A 1159 5.67 -14.75 8.63
N GLN A 1160 5.23 -14.35 9.81
CA GLN A 1160 5.88 -14.77 11.05
C GLN A 1160 5.90 -16.30 11.22
N GLN A 1161 4.84 -17.01 10.81
CA GLN A 1161 4.83 -18.48 10.79
C GLN A 1161 5.85 -19.09 9.82
N ALA A 1162 6.04 -18.49 8.63
CA ALA A 1162 7.00 -19.01 7.65
C ALA A 1162 8.46 -18.79 8.03
N LEU A 1163 8.74 -17.74 8.81
CA LEU A 1163 10.07 -17.51 9.37
C LEU A 1163 10.45 -18.60 10.40
N LEU A 1164 9.49 -19.37 10.93
CA LEU A 1164 9.74 -20.51 11.79
C LEU A 1164 10.21 -21.75 11.00
N PRO A 1165 11.03 -22.65 11.60
CA PRO A 1165 11.44 -23.88 10.91
C PRO A 1165 10.25 -24.79 10.55
N GLY A 1166 10.25 -25.37 9.33
CA GLY A 1166 9.15 -26.18 8.80
C GLY A 1166 8.95 -27.55 9.49
N ARG A 1167 7.72 -28.11 9.40
CA ARG A 1167 7.20 -29.28 10.16
C ARG A 1167 8.18 -30.45 10.32
N VAL A 1168 8.73 -30.98 9.23
CA VAL A 1168 9.67 -32.13 9.30
C VAL A 1168 10.92 -31.80 10.12
N ARG A 1169 11.43 -30.56 10.02
CA ARG A 1169 12.59 -30.09 10.79
C ARG A 1169 12.25 -29.69 12.23
N ARG A 1170 10.97 -29.66 12.62
CA ARG A 1170 10.53 -29.42 14.02
C ARG A 1170 10.71 -30.65 14.90
N HIS A 1171 10.75 -31.85 14.31
CA HIS A 1171 10.85 -33.13 15.02
C HIS A 1171 12.27 -33.70 15.11
N PHE A 1172 13.25 -33.13 14.39
CA PHE A 1172 14.65 -33.58 14.48
C PHE A 1172 15.46 -32.72 15.47
N PRO A 1173 16.20 -33.32 16.42
CA PRO A 1173 17.12 -32.59 17.28
C PRO A 1173 18.24 -32.00 16.41
N ARG A 1174 18.31 -30.68 16.32
CA ARG A 1174 19.40 -29.99 15.60
C ARG A 1174 20.32 -29.30 16.59
N GLY A 1175 21.53 -29.83 16.72
CA GLY A 1175 22.65 -29.03 17.19
C GLY A 1175 22.95 -27.92 16.19
N LEU A 1176 23.26 -26.72 16.72
CA LEU A 1176 24.09 -25.65 16.13
C LEU A 1176 23.46 -24.30 15.76
N ARG A 1177 22.15 -24.09 15.56
CA ARG A 1177 21.63 -22.72 15.33
C ARG A 1177 20.22 -22.45 15.90
N ARG A 1178 20.13 -21.52 16.86
CA ARG A 1178 18.87 -20.93 17.35
C ARG A 1178 18.13 -20.25 16.19
N LYS A 1179 16.86 -20.63 15.99
CA LYS A 1179 15.98 -20.09 14.93
C LYS A 1179 14.87 -19.18 15.44
N THR A 1180 14.62 -19.15 16.75
CA THR A 1180 13.79 -18.13 17.41
C THR A 1180 14.63 -16.87 17.70
N PRO A 1181 14.01 -15.68 17.83
CA PRO A 1181 14.68 -14.49 18.33
C PRO A 1181 15.41 -14.73 19.65
N HIS A 1182 16.45 -13.95 19.91
CA HIS A 1182 17.33 -14.16 21.06
C HIS A 1182 16.66 -13.83 22.42
N TRP A 1183 15.58 -13.04 22.40
CA TRP A 1183 14.74 -12.74 23.56
C TRP A 1183 13.62 -13.75 23.80
N ILE A 1184 13.32 -14.68 22.86
CA ILE A 1184 12.20 -15.63 23.01
C ILE A 1184 12.68 -17.02 23.45
N SER A 1185 12.17 -17.55 24.56
CA SER A 1185 12.44 -18.90 25.06
C SER A 1185 11.39 -19.96 24.68
N MET A 1186 10.25 -19.56 24.09
CA MET A 1186 9.13 -20.43 23.69
C MET A 1186 9.49 -21.53 22.68
N ARG A 1187 8.67 -22.59 22.65
CA ARG A 1187 8.75 -23.62 21.61
C ARG A 1187 8.26 -23.07 20.27
N VAL A 1188 8.81 -23.59 19.18
CA VAL A 1188 8.38 -23.20 17.82
C VAL A 1188 6.90 -23.50 17.58
N THR A 1189 6.37 -24.58 18.17
CA THR A 1189 4.96 -24.97 18.05
C THR A 1189 4.01 -23.98 18.71
N GLU A 1190 4.39 -23.43 19.87
CA GLU A 1190 3.60 -22.42 20.60
C GLU A 1190 3.53 -21.12 19.80
N LEU A 1191 4.66 -20.65 19.26
CA LEU A 1191 4.71 -19.47 18.39
C LEU A 1191 3.89 -19.66 17.11
N ASP A 1192 3.96 -20.84 16.49
CA ASP A 1192 3.18 -21.18 15.30
C ASP A 1192 1.68 -21.10 15.57
N SER A 1193 1.24 -21.63 16.72
CA SER A 1193 -0.16 -21.57 17.17
C SER A 1193 -0.61 -20.12 17.46
N PHE A 1194 0.22 -19.34 18.16
CA PHE A 1194 -0.10 -17.94 18.45
C PHE A 1194 -0.34 -17.13 17.16
N TRP A 1195 0.58 -17.21 16.20
CA TRP A 1195 0.43 -16.49 14.93
C TRP A 1195 -0.72 -17.03 14.08
N GLN A 1196 -1.10 -18.30 14.23
CA GLN A 1196 -2.30 -18.86 13.60
C GLN A 1196 -3.58 -18.20 14.14
N GLN A 1197 -3.65 -18.00 15.46
CA GLN A 1197 -4.79 -17.35 16.10
C GLN A 1197 -4.85 -15.86 15.77
N MET A 1198 -3.71 -15.15 15.78
CA MET A 1198 -3.61 -13.76 15.34
C MET A 1198 -4.07 -13.58 13.89
N ALA A 1199 -3.65 -14.47 12.97
CA ALA A 1199 -4.12 -14.48 11.59
C ALA A 1199 -5.64 -14.74 11.46
N GLY A 1200 -6.29 -15.30 12.48
CA GLY A 1200 -7.74 -15.49 12.52
C GLY A 1200 -8.54 -14.22 12.86
N ARG A 1201 -7.90 -13.22 13.49
CA ARG A 1201 -8.58 -12.03 14.02
C ARG A 1201 -9.09 -11.08 12.93
N THR A 1202 -8.43 -11.02 11.78
CA THR A 1202 -8.84 -10.14 10.68
C THR A 1202 -10.07 -10.65 9.92
N ARG A 1203 -10.63 -11.81 10.29
CA ARG A 1203 -11.63 -12.55 9.48
C ARG A 1203 -13.09 -12.46 9.94
N SER A 1204 -13.36 -12.15 11.22
CA SER A 1204 -14.69 -12.30 11.86
C SER A 1204 -15.45 -11.01 12.16
#